data_AF-U7USM3-F1
#
_entry.id   AF-U7USM3-F1
#
_cell.length_a   1.000
_cell.length_b   1.000
_cell.length_c   1.000
_cell.angle_alpha   90.00
_cell.angle_beta   90.00
_cell.angle_gamma   90.00
#
_symmetry.space_group_name_H-M   'P 1'
#
loop_
_entity.id
_entity.type
_entity.pdbx_description
1 polymer ?
#
loop_
_entity_poly.entity_id
_entity_poly.type
_entity_poly.pdbx_seq_one_letter_code
_entity_poly.pdbx_strand_id
1 'polypeptide(L)'
;MTEMKYTILTRQITAWMLMSLFIAEPAAIFATDAPISSDSKAPAAHQPLVQQTSNGIPLVQITAPTASGVSRNLYTDFNVPEKGAVLNNAHKVTNTQLAGYVQANPNLGRGTAKLIVNEVTGTNKTAMKGFLEVAGDRAGVIVANPNGIAVNGGGFLNTSRAMLTTGRPRYAENGDVASLQVADGTIQVEGKGLDALETDQVDMLARAVQINAGVWAKEVHVVTGRNEVTYGSLEIAPAASEEDGVRTVPKVALDVAALGGMYANRIYLVGTEKGLGVNVSGMMSASQSFALETNGDLHITRTGTAYSEDALNLHTTGTVTNEQTLASRGEAVIQADSGMVNTGVVGAGVSRDGKVQQKGNLTVKTTTLQNDKAQVVSGGSLDVQAQTISNREGEISAQGDAAVQSAQTMDMEKGKVSAKGNLTIQSDALSLHGVIASGGEATITTHQSLSNDHSAENMGTVMADGNLTLHTDGTLTNSRKIESGKTLTVEAGQGIHNTATGEMNGQDVSQQTTTLDNTGLINGTQHISVTAENIVNHENGRIYGDDVTLRADRLENRRQAELEEKLAAAMKTLTEKEKALEAAYAADVTKYTSSTQEAQYKAAIASADKAYEAQLAVVNSVRAELEEHKAGTIAARNLLTVQAKSIENRHNAMLYSGGDMQLTAADTLTNQGASIESMGNLTIQAGQIRNENDAFAAKRVSSEWVDNPEKIRIDQAGHPEQGESFDRSEFSNLSSGYRAYHHPKAMPTYAPAYDTVEAPEPGETADPDHPVGSLIANYEWNDPIFQTFGLTPMVTSRPDTVGDAQRAWDSQFQTLLNQLDEKITAYNAQAEKHNAALGLTDTQKINNYTIIRSHSQTSHEEVQSTNAGIIRSGQAMNLDGAVYNDNSQITAGSTLIASGTVVNTSKENQERTVTFGTTQGSYTYKLHWPHKARVRGYNLEVFMTPQVELSNTSSLAVGAYADHGTVPARQDITETARNKVSSYLDPFSLDTKNPEWTPSSWQITAANLTSSLYTLHPETTAKYLVETDPAFTNKRNFLSSDYMYQQMQ
;
A
#
# COMPACT_ATOMS: atom_id res chain seq x y z
N MET A 1 -26.66 32.42 34.61
CA MET A 1 -28.00 32.89 34.15
C MET A 1 -28.14 34.42 34.23
N THR A 2 -27.04 35.15 33.95
CA THR A 2 -26.98 36.63 34.03
C THR A 2 -26.29 37.25 32.81
N GLU A 3 -25.57 36.46 32.00
CA GLU A 3 -24.97 36.93 30.74
C GLU A 3 -25.92 36.92 29.54
N MET A 4 -27.00 36.12 29.60
CA MET A 4 -27.98 36.02 28.50
C MET A 4 -28.97 37.20 28.45
N LYS A 5 -28.97 38.07 29.47
CA LYS A 5 -29.81 39.29 29.52
C LYS A 5 -29.11 40.53 28.96
N TYR A 6 -27.79 40.53 28.81
CA TYR A 6 -27.07 41.68 28.24
C TYR A 6 -27.13 41.69 26.71
N THR A 7 -26.97 40.55 26.04
CA THR A 7 -26.95 40.47 24.56
C THR A 7 -28.29 40.78 23.89
N ILE A 8 -29.42 40.57 24.57
CA ILE A 8 -30.75 40.90 24.04
C ILE A 8 -31.04 42.40 24.19
N LEU A 9 -30.61 43.03 25.29
CA LEU A 9 -30.79 44.46 25.51
C LEU A 9 -29.87 45.29 24.60
N THR A 10 -28.64 44.83 24.34
CA THR A 10 -27.75 45.49 23.36
C THR A 10 -28.35 45.38 21.97
N ARG A 11 -28.86 44.22 21.54
CA ARG A 11 -29.49 44.07 20.21
C ARG A 11 -30.78 44.88 20.04
N GLN A 12 -31.57 45.09 21.10
CA GLN A 12 -32.77 45.94 21.02
C GLN A 12 -32.43 47.43 21.05
N ILE A 13 -31.39 47.85 21.76
CA ILE A 13 -30.93 49.25 21.78
C ILE A 13 -30.21 49.61 20.47
N THR A 14 -29.43 48.70 19.87
CA THR A 14 -28.84 48.94 18.53
C THR A 14 -29.90 48.95 17.43
N ALA A 15 -30.96 48.14 17.54
CA ALA A 15 -32.08 48.15 16.59
C ALA A 15 -32.90 49.46 16.66
N TRP A 16 -33.05 50.06 17.85
CA TRP A 16 -33.72 51.36 18.01
C TRP A 16 -32.81 52.54 17.66
N MET A 17 -31.49 52.48 17.91
CA MET A 17 -30.54 53.51 17.44
C MET A 17 -30.30 53.46 15.92
N LEU A 18 -30.40 52.29 15.27
CA LEU A 18 -30.34 52.16 13.80
C LEU A 18 -31.66 52.56 13.12
N MET A 19 -32.80 52.50 13.82
CA MET A 19 -34.07 53.07 13.31
C MET A 19 -34.18 54.60 13.45
N SER A 20 -33.38 55.23 14.33
CA SER A 20 -33.43 56.69 14.56
C SER A 20 -32.29 57.49 13.91
N LEU A 21 -31.41 56.86 13.11
CA LEU A 21 -30.34 57.54 12.34
C LEU A 21 -30.62 57.64 10.83
N PHE A 22 -31.87 57.41 10.41
CA PHE A 22 -32.33 57.52 9.02
C PHE A 22 -33.26 58.72 8.75
N ILE A 23 -33.10 59.84 9.47
CA ILE A 23 -33.81 61.09 9.15
C ILE A 23 -32.88 62.28 9.35
N ALA A 24 -32.12 62.62 8.30
CA ALA A 24 -31.72 63.98 7.94
C ALA A 24 -30.87 63.93 6.65
N GLU A 25 -31.52 63.71 5.51
CA GLU A 25 -31.02 64.35 4.28
C GLU A 25 -31.47 65.82 4.32
N PRO A 26 -30.61 66.82 4.05
CA PRO A 26 -31.12 68.12 3.66
C PRO A 26 -31.87 67.91 2.35
N ALA A 27 -33.15 68.29 2.34
CA ALA A 27 -33.99 68.31 1.16
C ALA A 27 -33.28 69.10 0.05
N ALA A 28 -32.61 68.38 -0.85
CA ALA A 28 -32.29 68.89 -2.17
C ALA A 28 -33.63 69.02 -2.88
N ILE A 29 -33.95 70.26 -3.23
CA ILE A 29 -35.11 70.65 -4.02
C ILE A 29 -35.23 69.68 -5.20
N PHE A 30 -36.38 69.00 -5.31
CA PHE A 30 -36.75 68.22 -6.49
C PHE A 30 -36.72 69.16 -7.70
N ALA A 31 -35.64 69.13 -8.47
CA ALA A 31 -35.73 69.43 -9.88
C ALA A 31 -36.60 68.32 -10.47
N THR A 32 -37.82 68.66 -10.87
CA THR A 32 -38.62 67.84 -11.78
C THR A 32 -37.71 67.44 -12.94
N ASP A 33 -37.53 66.13 -13.19
CA ASP A 33 -36.81 65.65 -14.38
C ASP A 33 -37.45 66.29 -15.61
N ALA A 34 -36.85 67.35 -16.15
CA ALA A 34 -37.29 67.92 -17.43
C ALA A 34 -37.12 66.78 -18.45
N PRO A 35 -38.17 66.42 -19.21
CA PRO A 35 -38.21 65.15 -19.94
C PRO A 35 -37.14 65.16 -21.03
N ILE A 36 -37.39 65.78 -22.18
CA ILE A 36 -36.43 65.84 -23.29
C ILE A 36 -36.39 67.29 -23.78
N SER A 37 -35.19 67.88 -23.79
CA SER A 37 -34.98 69.28 -24.15
C SER A 37 -33.81 69.39 -25.14
N SER A 38 -34.10 69.88 -26.35
CA SER A 38 -33.08 70.15 -27.36
C SER A 38 -32.05 71.17 -26.86
N ASP A 39 -30.78 70.98 -27.22
CA ASP A 39 -29.74 71.95 -26.93
C ASP A 39 -29.89 73.18 -27.83
N SER A 40 -30.41 74.29 -27.28
CA SER A 40 -30.60 75.53 -28.04
C SER A 40 -29.28 76.17 -28.49
N LYS A 41 -28.13 75.75 -27.95
CA LYS A 41 -26.79 76.23 -28.31
C LYS A 41 -26.12 75.36 -29.39
N ALA A 42 -26.67 74.19 -29.70
CA ALA A 42 -26.17 73.33 -30.77
C ALA A 42 -26.39 73.95 -32.16
N PRO A 43 -25.65 73.55 -33.21
CA PRO A 43 -25.98 73.91 -34.59
C PRO A 43 -27.42 73.51 -34.95
N ALA A 44 -28.15 74.34 -35.69
CA ALA A 44 -29.57 74.09 -36.04
C ALA A 44 -29.79 72.73 -36.73
N ALA A 45 -28.81 72.24 -37.49
CA ALA A 45 -28.84 70.92 -38.13
C ALA A 45 -28.84 69.73 -37.14
N HIS A 46 -28.55 69.97 -35.85
CA HIS A 46 -28.51 68.98 -34.78
C HIS A 46 -29.51 69.25 -33.65
N GLN A 47 -30.38 70.26 -33.82
CA GLN A 47 -31.45 70.59 -32.87
C GLN A 47 -32.74 69.83 -33.26
N PRO A 48 -33.11 68.74 -32.57
CA PRO A 48 -34.38 68.07 -32.81
C PRO A 48 -35.56 68.93 -32.32
N LEU A 49 -36.73 68.77 -32.96
CA LEU A 49 -37.96 69.37 -32.44
C LEU A 49 -38.65 68.38 -31.50
N VAL A 50 -38.73 68.73 -30.22
CA VAL A 50 -39.44 67.94 -29.21
C VAL A 50 -40.88 68.44 -29.08
N GLN A 51 -41.84 67.55 -29.33
CA GLN A 51 -43.27 67.80 -29.21
C GLN A 51 -43.88 66.83 -28.19
N GLN A 52 -45.18 66.97 -27.95
CA GLN A 52 -45.96 65.95 -27.23
C GLN A 52 -47.05 65.40 -28.15
N THR A 53 -47.27 64.10 -28.08
CA THR A 53 -48.41 63.44 -28.72
C THR A 53 -49.71 63.70 -27.96
N SER A 54 -50.84 63.38 -28.57
CA SER A 54 -52.16 63.57 -27.95
C SER A 54 -52.35 62.80 -26.64
N ASN A 55 -51.59 61.72 -26.41
CA ASN A 55 -51.59 60.94 -25.17
C ASN A 55 -50.48 61.34 -24.18
N GLY A 56 -49.78 62.46 -24.43
CA GLY A 56 -48.80 63.06 -23.52
C GLY A 56 -47.43 62.37 -23.52
N ILE A 57 -47.08 61.68 -24.60
CA ILE A 57 -45.76 61.05 -24.78
C ILE A 57 -44.85 62.02 -25.54
N PRO A 58 -43.59 62.24 -25.11
CA PRO A 58 -42.62 63.01 -25.86
C PRO A 58 -42.41 62.42 -27.26
N LEU A 59 -42.59 63.25 -28.29
CA LEU A 59 -42.35 62.92 -29.69
C LEU A 59 -41.18 63.77 -30.19
N VAL A 60 -40.05 63.12 -30.45
CA VAL A 60 -38.84 63.76 -30.96
C VAL A 60 -38.85 63.67 -32.48
N GLN A 61 -39.06 64.79 -33.16
CA GLN A 61 -38.78 64.91 -34.59
C GLN A 61 -37.26 64.97 -34.76
N ILE A 62 -36.65 63.80 -34.98
CA ILE A 62 -35.20 63.67 -35.16
C ILE A 62 -34.74 64.55 -36.34
N THR A 63 -33.48 64.98 -36.30
CA THR A 63 -32.88 65.80 -37.37
C THR A 63 -32.66 64.99 -38.64
N ALA A 64 -32.50 65.70 -39.77
CA ALA A 64 -32.27 65.07 -41.06
C ALA A 64 -31.01 64.18 -41.03
N PRO A 65 -31.07 62.92 -41.49
CA PRO A 65 -29.91 62.05 -41.49
C PRO A 65 -28.84 62.49 -42.49
N THR A 66 -27.59 62.12 -42.23
CA THR A 66 -26.48 62.19 -43.18
C THR A 66 -26.73 61.29 -44.39
N ALA A 67 -25.91 61.39 -45.44
CA ALA A 67 -25.99 60.49 -46.60
C ALA A 67 -25.83 59.01 -46.23
N SER A 68 -25.06 58.72 -45.17
CA SER A 68 -24.89 57.37 -44.61
C SER A 68 -26.07 56.92 -43.72
N GLY A 69 -27.00 57.81 -43.38
CA GLY A 69 -28.19 57.50 -42.59
C GLY A 69 -28.06 57.79 -41.10
N VAL A 70 -27.10 58.62 -40.66
CA VAL A 70 -26.94 58.98 -39.23
C VAL A 70 -27.70 60.27 -38.92
N SER A 71 -28.69 60.21 -38.02
CA SER A 71 -29.36 61.38 -37.47
C SER A 71 -28.72 61.76 -36.12
N ARG A 72 -28.10 62.93 -36.05
CA ARG A 72 -27.43 63.43 -34.84
C ARG A 72 -28.29 64.48 -34.14
N ASN A 73 -28.64 64.21 -32.89
CA ASN A 73 -29.58 64.98 -32.09
C ASN A 73 -28.90 65.38 -30.77
N LEU A 74 -28.78 66.69 -30.52
CA LEU A 74 -28.09 67.24 -29.34
C LEU A 74 -29.10 67.79 -28.32
N TYR A 75 -28.90 67.43 -27.05
CA TYR A 75 -29.83 67.74 -25.96
C TYR A 75 -29.13 68.37 -24.76
N THR A 76 -29.79 69.32 -24.11
CA THR A 76 -29.39 69.73 -22.75
C THR A 76 -29.80 68.67 -21.73
N ASP A 77 -30.98 68.09 -21.88
CA ASP A 77 -31.52 67.01 -21.04
C ASP A 77 -32.22 65.97 -21.93
N PHE A 78 -31.94 64.69 -21.68
CA PHE A 78 -32.59 63.57 -22.36
C PHE A 78 -32.98 62.53 -21.32
N ASN A 79 -34.21 62.65 -20.79
CA ASN A 79 -34.82 61.78 -19.80
C ASN A 79 -36.10 61.16 -20.38
N VAL A 80 -36.19 59.83 -20.36
CA VAL A 80 -37.37 59.10 -20.86
C VAL A 80 -38.37 58.91 -19.72
N PRO A 81 -39.57 59.50 -19.78
CA PRO A 81 -40.59 59.34 -18.74
C PRO A 81 -41.11 57.90 -18.63
N GLU A 82 -41.84 57.58 -17.57
CA GLU A 82 -42.41 56.23 -17.37
C GLU A 82 -43.37 55.80 -18.49
N LYS A 83 -44.07 56.75 -19.12
CA LYS A 83 -44.91 56.50 -20.30
C LYS A 83 -44.12 56.26 -21.60
N GLY A 84 -42.80 56.39 -21.56
CA GLY A 84 -41.90 56.25 -22.70
C GLY A 84 -41.72 57.54 -23.51
N ALA A 85 -40.98 57.44 -24.61
CA ALA A 85 -40.75 58.50 -25.60
C ALA A 85 -40.61 57.90 -27.00
N VAL A 86 -40.95 58.68 -28.03
CA VAL A 86 -40.92 58.26 -29.43
C VAL A 86 -39.92 59.09 -30.24
N LEU A 87 -38.97 58.43 -30.88
CA LEU A 87 -38.07 58.98 -31.89
C LEU A 87 -38.73 58.84 -33.26
N ASN A 88 -39.15 59.95 -33.88
CA ASN A 88 -39.92 59.90 -35.11
C ASN A 88 -39.03 59.70 -36.34
N ASN A 89 -38.78 58.45 -36.72
CA ASN A 89 -38.05 58.06 -37.93
C ASN A 89 -39.01 57.75 -39.11
N ALA A 90 -40.23 58.27 -39.10
CA ALA A 90 -41.25 57.92 -40.07
C ALA A 90 -41.31 58.93 -41.23
N HIS A 91 -41.21 58.44 -42.47
CA HIS A 91 -41.40 59.24 -43.69
C HIS A 91 -42.87 59.31 -44.16
N LYS A 92 -43.77 58.62 -43.45
CA LYS A 92 -45.22 58.57 -43.65
C LYS A 92 -45.91 58.47 -42.29
N VAL A 93 -47.23 58.64 -42.25
CA VAL A 93 -48.00 58.39 -41.03
C VAL A 93 -47.80 56.92 -40.63
N THR A 94 -47.36 56.68 -39.39
CA THR A 94 -47.03 55.35 -38.88
C THR A 94 -47.68 55.15 -37.51
N ASN A 95 -48.15 53.93 -37.25
CA ASN A 95 -48.64 53.55 -35.93
C ASN A 95 -47.48 53.10 -35.04
N THR A 96 -47.44 53.63 -33.82
CA THR A 96 -46.46 53.32 -32.77
C THR A 96 -47.13 52.58 -31.62
N GLN A 97 -46.36 51.78 -30.88
CA GLN A 97 -46.85 51.03 -29.72
C GLN A 97 -47.15 51.96 -28.55
N LEU A 98 -46.32 52.99 -28.34
CA LEU A 98 -46.46 53.92 -27.22
C LEU A 98 -47.50 55.02 -27.51
N ALA A 99 -47.42 55.68 -28.68
CA ALA A 99 -48.15 56.91 -28.95
C ALA A 99 -49.29 56.79 -29.98
N GLY A 100 -49.56 55.59 -30.51
CA GLY A 100 -50.51 55.40 -31.61
C GLY A 100 -50.02 56.03 -32.92
N TYR A 101 -50.92 56.57 -33.73
CA TYR A 101 -50.55 57.17 -35.02
C TYR A 101 -49.78 58.48 -34.85
N VAL A 102 -48.54 58.50 -35.35
CA VAL A 102 -47.70 59.71 -35.44
C VAL A 102 -47.58 60.16 -36.90
N GLN A 103 -47.56 61.48 -37.11
CA GLN A 103 -47.35 62.07 -38.44
C GLN A 103 -45.92 61.84 -38.93
N ALA A 104 -45.71 61.93 -40.25
CA ALA A 104 -44.37 61.88 -40.81
C ALA A 104 -43.48 62.99 -40.24
N ASN A 105 -42.20 62.68 -40.01
CA ASN A 105 -41.23 63.67 -39.57
C ASN A 105 -40.83 64.58 -40.74
N PRO A 106 -41.06 65.90 -40.66
CA PRO A 106 -40.78 66.83 -41.75
C PRO A 106 -39.28 66.93 -42.10
N ASN A 107 -38.39 66.52 -41.20
CA ASN A 107 -36.94 66.56 -41.41
C ASN A 107 -36.41 65.43 -42.31
N LEU A 108 -37.24 64.41 -42.61
CA LEU A 108 -36.78 63.18 -43.26
C LEU A 108 -36.92 63.18 -44.78
N GLY A 109 -37.10 64.32 -45.45
CA GLY A 109 -37.31 64.39 -46.90
C GLY A 109 -36.21 63.78 -47.81
N ARG A 110 -35.10 63.30 -47.23
CA ARG A 110 -33.99 62.59 -47.90
C ARG A 110 -33.91 61.09 -47.56
N GLY A 111 -34.91 60.56 -46.85
CA GLY A 111 -34.92 59.18 -46.34
C GLY A 111 -34.89 59.11 -44.81
N THR A 112 -35.16 57.93 -44.28
CA THR A 112 -35.15 57.63 -42.84
C THR A 112 -33.73 57.38 -42.34
N ALA A 113 -33.50 57.58 -41.05
CA ALA A 113 -32.24 57.30 -40.39
C ALA A 113 -32.05 55.78 -40.20
N LYS A 114 -30.81 55.31 -40.41
CA LYS A 114 -30.36 53.96 -40.03
C LYS A 114 -29.80 53.92 -38.61
N LEU A 115 -29.31 55.07 -38.13
CA LEU A 115 -28.77 55.26 -36.79
C LEU A 115 -29.24 56.61 -36.24
N ILE A 116 -29.78 56.63 -35.03
CA ILE A 116 -30.23 57.81 -34.33
C ILE A 116 -29.34 58.01 -33.11
N VAL A 117 -28.53 59.07 -33.11
CA VAL A 117 -27.63 59.41 -32.02
C VAL A 117 -28.26 60.51 -31.18
N ASN A 118 -28.53 60.20 -29.92
CA ASN A 118 -29.02 61.13 -28.90
C ASN A 118 -27.88 61.45 -27.94
N GLU A 119 -27.29 62.64 -28.10
CA GLU A 119 -26.09 63.04 -27.39
C GLU A 119 -26.42 64.22 -26.44
N VAL A 120 -26.15 64.02 -25.15
CA VAL A 120 -26.39 65.03 -24.11
C VAL A 120 -25.13 65.89 -23.95
N THR A 121 -25.29 67.19 -24.17
CA THR A 121 -24.24 68.22 -24.03
C THR A 121 -24.32 68.97 -22.69
N GLY A 122 -25.45 68.84 -21.98
CA GLY A 122 -25.65 69.37 -20.63
C GLY A 122 -24.85 68.62 -19.55
N THR A 123 -25.09 68.99 -18.28
CA THR A 123 -24.38 68.43 -17.11
C THR A 123 -25.19 67.41 -16.32
N ASN A 124 -26.46 67.20 -16.68
CA ASN A 124 -27.35 66.30 -15.95
C ASN A 124 -27.22 64.86 -16.46
N LYS A 125 -27.50 63.90 -15.57
CA LYS A 125 -27.62 62.48 -15.94
C LYS A 125 -28.88 62.24 -16.76
N THR A 126 -28.87 61.19 -17.57
CA THR A 126 -30.06 60.68 -18.26
C THR A 126 -30.79 59.70 -17.35
N ALA A 127 -32.08 59.95 -17.10
CA ALA A 127 -32.98 59.01 -16.44
C ALA A 127 -33.91 58.35 -17.47
N MET A 128 -33.85 57.02 -17.60
CA MET A 128 -34.71 56.24 -18.48
C MET A 128 -35.70 55.42 -17.64
N LYS A 129 -36.93 55.94 -17.51
CA LYS A 129 -38.00 55.33 -16.70
C LYS A 129 -39.04 54.56 -17.51
N GLY A 130 -38.96 54.60 -18.84
CA GLY A 130 -39.89 53.94 -19.77
C GLY A 130 -39.24 53.63 -21.12
N PHE A 131 -40.00 53.03 -22.04
CA PHE A 131 -39.50 52.59 -23.35
C PHE A 131 -39.20 53.75 -24.30
N LEU A 132 -38.13 53.61 -25.08
CA LEU A 132 -37.78 54.48 -26.20
C LEU A 132 -38.13 53.76 -27.51
N GLU A 133 -39.08 54.30 -28.24
CA GLU A 133 -39.59 53.70 -29.48
C GLU A 133 -39.12 54.45 -30.72
N VAL A 134 -38.65 53.74 -31.74
CA VAL A 134 -38.41 54.31 -33.08
C VAL A 134 -39.70 54.19 -33.91
N ALA A 135 -40.35 55.29 -34.24
CA ALA A 135 -41.49 55.28 -35.14
C ALA A 135 -41.04 55.17 -36.60
N GLY A 136 -41.68 54.33 -37.41
CA GLY A 136 -41.34 54.17 -38.82
C GLY A 136 -40.29 53.09 -39.04
N ASP A 137 -39.31 53.38 -39.88
CA ASP A 137 -38.27 52.40 -40.24
C ASP A 137 -37.38 52.10 -39.03
N ARG A 138 -37.10 50.80 -38.80
CA ARG A 138 -36.23 50.30 -37.72
C ARG A 138 -34.83 50.89 -37.85
N ALA A 139 -34.27 51.38 -36.75
CA ALA A 139 -32.95 52.01 -36.71
C ALA A 139 -32.14 51.56 -35.48
N GLY A 140 -30.82 51.77 -35.51
CA GLY A 140 -29.99 51.75 -34.31
C GLY A 140 -30.20 53.02 -33.49
N VAL A 141 -30.05 52.94 -32.17
CA VAL A 141 -30.22 54.07 -31.26
C VAL A 141 -29.04 54.15 -30.32
N ILE A 142 -28.38 55.31 -30.25
CA ILE A 142 -27.37 55.63 -29.23
C ILE A 142 -27.97 56.66 -28.28
N VAL A 143 -27.82 56.42 -26.98
CA VAL A 143 -28.05 57.38 -25.90
C VAL A 143 -26.70 57.63 -25.24
N ALA A 144 -26.08 58.76 -25.56
CA ALA A 144 -24.75 59.13 -25.12
C ALA A 144 -24.80 60.28 -24.11
N ASN A 145 -24.44 60.01 -22.86
CA ASN A 145 -24.37 61.01 -21.80
C ASN A 145 -23.17 60.78 -20.88
N PRO A 146 -22.08 61.55 -21.03
CA PRO A 146 -20.88 61.43 -20.20
C PRO A 146 -21.08 61.66 -18.70
N ASN A 147 -22.19 62.29 -18.29
CA ASN A 147 -22.50 62.51 -16.87
C ASN A 147 -23.06 61.25 -16.20
N GLY A 148 -23.51 60.26 -16.97
CA GLY A 148 -24.11 59.01 -16.50
C GLY A 148 -25.53 58.78 -16.99
N ILE A 149 -25.96 57.52 -16.91
CA ILE A 149 -27.28 57.04 -17.34
C ILE A 149 -27.84 56.16 -16.22
N ALA A 150 -29.08 56.43 -15.81
CA ALA A 150 -29.82 55.62 -14.85
C ALA A 150 -31.07 55.04 -15.53
N VAL A 151 -31.27 53.73 -15.45
CA VAL A 151 -32.38 52.99 -16.04
C VAL A 151 -33.25 52.41 -14.93
N ASN A 152 -34.55 52.66 -14.98
CA ASN A 152 -35.53 52.10 -14.05
C ASN A 152 -36.86 51.83 -14.78
N GLY A 153 -36.95 50.68 -15.44
CA GLY A 153 -38.08 50.35 -16.33
C GLY A 153 -37.90 50.87 -17.75
N GLY A 154 -36.67 51.17 -18.15
CA GLY A 154 -36.35 51.56 -19.52
C GLY A 154 -36.34 50.37 -20.47
N GLY A 155 -36.50 50.64 -21.75
CA GLY A 155 -36.41 49.64 -22.79
C GLY A 155 -36.43 50.24 -24.19
N PHE A 156 -36.37 49.40 -25.21
CA PHE A 156 -36.30 49.83 -26.61
C PHE A 156 -37.31 49.09 -27.47
N LEU A 157 -38.03 49.84 -28.32
CA LEU A 157 -39.01 49.30 -29.27
C LEU A 157 -38.62 49.69 -30.69
N ASN A 158 -38.75 48.74 -31.62
CA ASN A 158 -38.38 48.91 -33.03
C ASN A 158 -36.93 49.40 -33.25
N THR A 159 -36.02 48.92 -32.39
CA THR A 159 -34.59 49.25 -32.44
C THR A 159 -33.80 48.02 -32.84
N SER A 160 -32.89 48.14 -33.81
CA SER A 160 -32.00 47.02 -34.20
C SER A 160 -30.88 46.81 -33.18
N ARG A 161 -30.20 47.90 -32.82
CA ARG A 161 -29.11 47.94 -31.84
C ARG A 161 -29.30 49.15 -30.95
N ALA A 162 -29.35 48.93 -29.64
CA ALA A 162 -29.45 49.98 -28.65
C ALA A 162 -28.09 50.14 -27.96
N MET A 163 -27.59 51.37 -27.81
CA MET A 163 -26.34 51.65 -27.12
C MET A 163 -26.56 52.70 -26.06
N LEU A 164 -26.36 52.32 -24.80
CA LEU A 164 -26.26 53.22 -23.67
C LEU A 164 -24.79 53.50 -23.43
N THR A 165 -24.38 54.76 -23.43
CA THR A 165 -22.96 55.08 -23.26
C THR A 165 -22.71 56.36 -22.49
N THR A 166 -21.67 56.35 -21.65
CA THR A 166 -21.08 57.57 -21.09
C THR A 166 -19.91 58.10 -21.93
N GLY A 167 -19.64 57.43 -23.06
CA GLY A 167 -18.68 57.87 -24.03
C GLY A 167 -19.20 59.01 -24.91
N ARG A 168 -18.29 59.86 -25.36
CA ARG A 168 -18.58 60.88 -26.37
C ARG A 168 -18.44 60.28 -27.76
N PRO A 169 -19.48 60.31 -28.63
CA PRO A 169 -19.35 59.85 -30.01
C PRO A 169 -18.34 60.71 -30.79
N ARG A 170 -17.46 60.04 -31.55
CA ARG A 170 -16.51 60.65 -32.48
C ARG A 170 -16.97 60.35 -33.89
N TYR A 171 -17.05 61.39 -34.72
CA TYR A 171 -17.61 61.29 -36.07
C TYR A 171 -16.51 61.37 -37.14
N ALA A 172 -16.63 60.56 -38.19
CA ALA A 172 -15.80 60.64 -39.38
C ALA A 172 -16.21 61.84 -40.26
N GLU A 173 -15.40 62.16 -41.29
CA GLU A 173 -15.65 63.29 -42.20
C GLU A 173 -17.01 63.19 -42.93
N ASN A 174 -17.48 61.97 -43.20
CA ASN A 174 -18.77 61.71 -43.83
C ASN A 174 -19.98 61.78 -42.86
N GLY A 175 -19.72 62.06 -41.58
CA GLY A 175 -20.74 62.18 -40.52
C GLY A 175 -21.14 60.87 -39.85
N ASP A 176 -20.47 59.75 -40.16
CA ASP A 176 -20.69 58.47 -39.47
C ASP A 176 -20.05 58.45 -38.08
N VAL A 177 -20.63 57.67 -37.15
CA VAL A 177 -20.00 57.40 -35.85
C VAL A 177 -18.83 56.45 -36.06
N ALA A 178 -17.61 56.95 -35.88
CA ALA A 178 -16.39 56.14 -35.98
C ALA A 178 -16.15 55.36 -34.67
N SER A 179 -16.19 56.06 -33.54
CA SER A 179 -15.85 55.52 -32.23
C SER A 179 -16.56 56.25 -31.10
N LEU A 180 -16.49 55.67 -29.90
CA LEU A 180 -17.03 56.23 -28.66
C LEU A 180 -15.92 56.35 -27.63
N GLN A 181 -15.64 57.58 -27.20
CA GLN A 181 -14.61 57.87 -26.22
C GLN A 181 -15.18 57.85 -24.79
N VAL A 182 -15.03 56.73 -24.10
CA VAL A 182 -15.43 56.52 -22.70
C VAL A 182 -14.32 57.00 -21.77
N ALA A 183 -14.58 58.09 -21.03
CA ALA A 183 -13.61 58.68 -20.10
C ALA A 183 -14.05 58.61 -18.63
N ASP A 184 -15.34 58.76 -18.37
CA ASP A 184 -15.92 58.74 -17.03
C ASP A 184 -17.42 58.38 -17.08
N GLY A 185 -18.09 58.35 -15.94
CA GLY A 185 -19.54 58.16 -15.83
C GLY A 185 -19.95 56.71 -15.58
N THR A 186 -21.13 56.56 -14.98
CA THR A 186 -21.69 55.25 -14.60
C THR A 186 -23.01 55.02 -15.32
N ILE A 187 -23.24 53.78 -15.76
CA ILE A 187 -24.58 53.28 -16.13
C ILE A 187 -25.14 52.51 -14.93
N GLN A 188 -26.32 52.88 -14.45
CA GLN A 188 -27.01 52.24 -13.33
C GLN A 188 -28.33 51.64 -13.82
N VAL A 189 -28.58 50.37 -13.53
CA VAL A 189 -29.86 49.69 -13.80
C VAL A 189 -30.50 49.34 -12.46
N GLU A 190 -31.65 49.93 -12.17
CA GLU A 190 -32.31 49.86 -10.86
C GLU A 190 -33.82 49.61 -11.00
N GLY A 191 -34.50 49.39 -9.88
CA GLY A 191 -35.96 49.25 -9.82
C GLY A 191 -36.52 48.20 -10.78
N LYS A 192 -37.28 48.63 -11.80
CA LYS A 192 -37.92 47.74 -12.79
C LYS A 192 -36.94 47.16 -13.84
N GLY A 193 -35.68 47.60 -13.87
CA GLY A 193 -34.65 47.04 -14.76
C GLY A 193 -34.63 47.63 -16.17
N LEU A 194 -33.97 46.93 -17.08
CA LEU A 194 -33.84 47.25 -18.52
C LEU A 194 -34.40 46.10 -19.36
N ASP A 195 -35.41 46.38 -20.17
CA ASP A 195 -35.98 45.43 -21.13
C ASP A 195 -35.53 45.76 -22.57
N ALA A 196 -34.69 44.90 -23.12
CA ALA A 196 -34.19 44.96 -24.48
C ALA A 196 -34.51 43.68 -25.28
N LEU A 197 -35.55 42.93 -24.90
CA LEU A 197 -35.93 41.66 -25.56
C LEU A 197 -36.33 41.83 -27.03
N GLU A 198 -36.87 43.01 -27.39
CA GLU A 198 -37.29 43.35 -28.77
C GLU A 198 -36.15 43.95 -29.63
N THR A 199 -34.96 44.13 -29.05
CA THR A 199 -33.75 44.60 -29.73
C THR A 199 -32.83 43.42 -30.02
N ASP A 200 -32.08 43.46 -31.13
CA ASP A 200 -31.16 42.36 -31.46
C ASP A 200 -29.91 42.38 -30.57
N GLN A 201 -29.41 43.57 -30.24
CA GLN A 201 -28.24 43.79 -29.41
C GLN A 201 -28.39 45.05 -28.54
N VAL A 202 -28.00 44.97 -27.27
CA VAL A 202 -27.83 46.13 -26.40
C VAL A 202 -26.39 46.27 -25.92
N ASP A 203 -25.83 47.47 -26.07
CA ASP A 203 -24.48 47.80 -25.62
C ASP A 203 -24.54 48.76 -24.44
N MET A 204 -23.71 48.52 -23.43
CA MET A 204 -23.47 49.42 -22.31
C MET A 204 -21.98 49.76 -22.27
N LEU A 205 -21.63 50.98 -22.69
CA LEU A 205 -20.25 51.44 -22.76
C LEU A 205 -20.04 52.57 -21.76
N ALA A 206 -19.44 52.29 -20.61
CA ALA A 206 -19.23 53.27 -19.55
C ALA A 206 -17.93 53.05 -18.80
N ARG A 207 -17.53 54.00 -17.94
CA ARG A 207 -16.37 53.73 -17.08
C ARG A 207 -16.70 52.65 -16.04
N ALA A 208 -17.90 52.69 -15.48
CA ALA A 208 -18.42 51.65 -14.59
C ALA A 208 -19.90 51.36 -14.85
N VAL A 209 -20.33 50.14 -14.55
CA VAL A 209 -21.72 49.70 -14.69
C VAL A 209 -22.20 49.05 -13.39
N GLN A 210 -23.40 49.41 -12.94
CA GLN A 210 -24.04 48.86 -11.74
C GLN A 210 -25.40 48.28 -12.10
N ILE A 211 -25.59 46.99 -11.87
CA ILE A 211 -26.80 46.24 -12.18
C ILE A 211 -27.48 45.83 -10.88
N ASN A 212 -28.40 46.65 -10.41
CA ASN A 212 -29.17 46.45 -9.18
C ASN A 212 -30.58 45.86 -9.44
N ALA A 213 -30.97 45.73 -10.71
CA ALA A 213 -32.22 45.14 -11.18
C ALA A 213 -31.98 44.29 -12.44
N GLY A 214 -33.04 43.69 -13.00
CA GLY A 214 -32.93 42.81 -14.17
C GLY A 214 -32.54 43.53 -15.46
N VAL A 215 -31.65 42.92 -16.25
CA VAL A 215 -31.38 43.25 -17.66
C VAL A 215 -31.79 42.05 -18.50
N TRP A 216 -32.73 42.24 -19.42
CA TRP A 216 -33.21 41.19 -20.32
C TRP A 216 -32.92 41.58 -21.77
N ALA A 217 -32.19 40.75 -22.51
CA ALA A 217 -31.78 41.05 -23.89
C ALA A 217 -31.64 39.78 -24.73
N LYS A 218 -31.57 39.90 -26.06
CA LYS A 218 -31.07 38.79 -26.90
C LYS A 218 -29.55 38.70 -26.78
N GLU A 219 -28.87 39.83 -26.95
CA GLU A 219 -27.42 39.95 -26.84
C GLU A 219 -27.08 41.22 -26.06
N VAL A 220 -26.20 41.10 -25.08
CA VAL A 220 -25.74 42.23 -24.25
C VAL A 220 -24.22 42.31 -24.26
N HIS A 221 -23.70 43.49 -24.59
CA HIS A 221 -22.28 43.80 -24.55
C HIS A 221 -22.06 44.88 -23.50
N VAL A 222 -21.19 44.61 -22.53
CA VAL A 222 -20.81 45.60 -21.52
C VAL A 222 -19.32 45.87 -21.63
N VAL A 223 -18.95 47.10 -21.93
CA VAL A 223 -17.56 47.55 -21.94
C VAL A 223 -17.37 48.55 -20.82
N THR A 224 -16.45 48.24 -19.93
CA THR A 224 -16.13 49.01 -18.73
C THR A 224 -14.68 49.50 -18.76
N GLY A 225 -14.40 50.58 -18.02
CA GLY A 225 -13.10 51.26 -18.01
C GLY A 225 -13.00 52.42 -19.00
N ARG A 226 -11.82 53.04 -19.06
CA ARG A 226 -11.51 54.16 -19.94
C ARG A 226 -11.06 53.64 -21.31
N ASN A 227 -11.86 53.90 -22.34
CA ASN A 227 -11.73 53.25 -23.64
C ASN A 227 -12.05 54.19 -24.80
N GLU A 228 -11.39 53.97 -25.93
CA GLU A 228 -11.91 54.33 -27.24
C GLU A 228 -12.51 53.06 -27.86
N VAL A 229 -13.82 53.05 -28.15
CA VAL A 229 -14.54 51.87 -28.67
C VAL A 229 -15.01 52.13 -30.09
N THR A 230 -14.58 51.33 -31.06
CA THR A 230 -15.04 51.44 -32.46
C THR A 230 -16.52 51.06 -32.56
N TYR A 231 -17.37 51.90 -33.14
CA TYR A 231 -18.83 51.69 -33.11
C TYR A 231 -19.25 50.39 -33.81
N GLY A 232 -18.71 50.12 -35.00
CA GLY A 232 -19.11 48.98 -35.83
C GLY A 232 -18.66 47.62 -35.30
N SER A 233 -17.38 47.49 -34.95
CA SER A 233 -16.76 46.22 -34.52
C SER A 233 -16.77 46.01 -33.01
N LEU A 234 -17.03 47.06 -32.22
CA LEU A 234 -16.76 47.09 -30.78
C LEU A 234 -15.31 46.75 -30.42
N GLU A 235 -14.37 47.02 -31.33
CA GLU A 235 -12.93 46.96 -31.03
C GLU A 235 -12.58 48.00 -29.97
N ILE A 236 -11.82 47.59 -28.95
CA ILE A 236 -11.54 48.39 -27.77
C ILE A 236 -10.07 48.77 -27.74
N ALA A 237 -9.78 50.07 -27.71
CA ALA A 237 -8.46 50.62 -27.45
C ALA A 237 -8.47 51.29 -26.06
N PRO A 238 -7.82 50.70 -25.04
CA PRO A 238 -7.74 51.31 -23.71
C PRO A 238 -7.08 52.69 -23.76
N ALA A 239 -7.67 53.67 -23.08
CA ALA A 239 -7.10 55.01 -22.99
C ALA A 239 -6.04 55.06 -21.87
N ALA A 240 -4.92 55.77 -22.11
CA ALA A 240 -3.83 55.89 -21.13
C ALA A 240 -4.31 56.48 -19.79
N SER A 241 -3.79 55.96 -18.68
CA SER A 241 -3.96 56.54 -17.34
C SER A 241 -3.46 58.00 -17.34
N GLU A 242 -4.30 58.96 -16.97
CA GLU A 242 -3.83 60.33 -16.75
C GLU A 242 -3.06 60.37 -15.42
N GLU A 243 -1.78 60.77 -15.46
CA GLU A 243 -1.07 61.28 -14.30
C GLU A 243 -1.65 62.67 -13.97
N ASP A 244 -2.70 62.71 -13.13
CA ASP A 244 -2.98 63.76 -12.14
C ASP A 244 -4.48 63.87 -11.79
N GLY A 245 -4.77 63.82 -10.48
CA GLY A 245 -5.68 64.76 -9.83
C GLY A 245 -7.20 64.63 -10.01
N VAL A 246 -7.88 64.28 -8.91
CA VAL A 246 -9.27 64.67 -8.55
C VAL A 246 -10.40 64.09 -9.41
N ARG A 247 -10.39 62.77 -9.66
CA ARG A 247 -11.62 62.04 -10.02
C ARG A 247 -11.76 60.81 -9.15
N THR A 248 -12.94 60.61 -8.56
CA THR A 248 -13.23 59.42 -7.73
C THR A 248 -13.11 58.18 -8.60
N VAL A 249 -12.13 57.32 -8.31
CA VAL A 249 -11.96 56.04 -9.01
C VAL A 249 -13.14 55.12 -8.61
N PRO A 250 -13.84 54.48 -9.56
CA PRO A 250 -14.85 53.46 -9.24
C PRO A 250 -14.27 52.35 -8.36
N LYS A 251 -15.08 51.74 -7.50
CA LYS A 251 -14.63 50.61 -6.65
C LYS A 251 -14.53 49.28 -7.43
N VAL A 252 -15.37 49.12 -8.46
CA VAL A 252 -15.52 47.92 -9.29
C VAL A 252 -15.90 48.39 -10.70
N ALA A 253 -15.46 47.70 -11.75
CA ALA A 253 -15.80 48.03 -13.13
C ALA A 253 -17.25 47.66 -13.46
N LEU A 254 -17.67 46.46 -13.03
CA LEU A 254 -19.04 45.97 -13.14
C LEU A 254 -19.48 45.36 -11.81
N ASP A 255 -20.58 45.84 -11.24
CA ASP A 255 -21.15 45.32 -10.01
C ASP A 255 -22.60 44.88 -10.23
N VAL A 256 -22.88 43.60 -10.02
CA VAL A 256 -24.22 43.01 -10.13
C VAL A 256 -24.72 42.68 -8.73
N ALA A 257 -25.70 43.42 -8.22
CA ALA A 257 -26.24 43.22 -6.88
C ALA A 257 -27.11 41.95 -6.77
N ALA A 258 -27.34 41.46 -5.56
CA ALA A 258 -28.11 40.23 -5.30
C ALA A 258 -29.58 40.30 -5.78
N LEU A 259 -30.17 41.50 -5.83
CA LEU A 259 -31.52 41.72 -6.36
C LEU A 259 -31.52 41.96 -7.89
N GLY A 260 -30.33 42.15 -8.48
CA GLY A 260 -30.13 42.34 -9.91
C GLY A 260 -29.88 41.02 -10.65
N GLY A 261 -29.87 41.10 -11.97
CA GLY A 261 -29.45 39.99 -12.81
C GLY A 261 -29.39 40.35 -14.29
N MET A 262 -28.65 39.56 -15.05
CA MET A 262 -28.52 39.71 -16.49
C MET A 262 -28.94 38.41 -17.17
N TYR A 263 -29.91 38.50 -18.07
CA TYR A 263 -30.52 37.37 -18.74
C TYR A 263 -30.50 37.61 -20.25
N ALA A 264 -29.67 36.87 -20.96
CA ALA A 264 -29.58 37.00 -22.42
C ALA A 264 -29.32 35.68 -23.14
N ASN A 265 -29.42 35.66 -24.47
CA ASN A 265 -28.86 34.54 -25.23
C ASN A 265 -27.34 34.60 -25.19
N ARG A 266 -26.78 35.80 -25.37
CA ARG A 266 -25.34 36.06 -25.34
C ARG A 266 -24.98 37.22 -24.43
N ILE A 267 -23.96 37.01 -23.59
CA ILE A 267 -23.40 38.01 -22.70
C ILE A 267 -21.91 38.16 -23.04
N TYR A 268 -21.49 39.37 -23.37
CA TYR A 268 -20.09 39.73 -23.61
C TYR A 268 -19.68 40.86 -22.68
N LEU A 269 -18.75 40.60 -21.77
CA LEU A 269 -18.28 41.58 -20.78
C LEU A 269 -16.80 41.85 -21.00
N VAL A 270 -16.42 43.11 -21.11
CA VAL A 270 -15.01 43.53 -21.22
C VAL A 270 -14.71 44.61 -20.19
N GLY A 271 -13.72 44.38 -19.32
CA GLY A 271 -13.21 45.36 -18.37
C GLY A 271 -11.73 45.65 -18.61
N THR A 272 -11.39 46.88 -18.98
CA THR A 272 -10.03 47.21 -19.43
C THR A 272 -9.18 47.94 -18.40
N GLU A 273 -9.81 48.57 -17.40
CA GLU A 273 -9.11 49.37 -16.38
C GLU A 273 -8.45 48.44 -15.35
N LYS A 274 -7.11 48.48 -15.31
CA LYS A 274 -6.31 47.59 -14.46
C LYS A 274 -6.72 47.71 -12.98
N GLY A 275 -7.02 46.58 -12.35
CA GLY A 275 -7.38 46.50 -10.93
C GLY A 275 -8.83 46.84 -10.62
N LEU A 276 -9.64 47.23 -11.61
CA LEU A 276 -11.10 47.30 -11.45
C LEU A 276 -11.72 45.97 -11.88
N GLY A 277 -12.19 45.22 -10.89
CA GLY A 277 -12.76 43.89 -11.11
C GLY A 277 -14.23 43.86 -11.52
N VAL A 278 -14.79 42.65 -11.56
CA VAL A 278 -16.21 42.35 -11.73
C VAL A 278 -16.72 41.68 -10.45
N ASN A 279 -17.80 42.20 -9.87
CA ASN A 279 -18.46 41.62 -8.70
C ASN A 279 -19.85 41.10 -9.07
N VAL A 280 -20.14 39.87 -8.69
CA VAL A 280 -21.35 39.15 -9.05
C VAL A 280 -22.03 38.64 -7.78
N SER A 281 -23.02 39.40 -7.33
CA SER A 281 -23.87 39.03 -6.20
C SER A 281 -25.24 38.48 -6.61
N GLY A 282 -25.66 38.75 -7.86
CA GLY A 282 -26.90 38.24 -8.46
C GLY A 282 -26.65 37.19 -9.55
N MET A 283 -27.66 36.96 -10.41
CA MET A 283 -27.61 35.97 -11.48
C MET A 283 -27.14 36.59 -12.80
N MET A 284 -26.11 36.04 -13.41
CA MET A 284 -25.78 36.24 -14.83
C MET A 284 -26.02 34.93 -15.58
N SER A 285 -26.97 34.93 -16.50
CA SER A 285 -27.45 33.74 -17.21
C SER A 285 -27.46 33.98 -18.71
N ALA A 286 -26.63 33.23 -19.44
CA ALA A 286 -26.67 33.16 -20.89
C ALA A 286 -27.33 31.86 -21.37
N SER A 287 -28.21 31.91 -22.37
CA SER A 287 -28.79 30.70 -22.96
C SER A 287 -27.96 30.10 -24.10
N GLN A 288 -26.89 30.79 -24.53
CA GLN A 288 -25.95 30.33 -25.57
C GLN A 288 -24.50 30.57 -25.15
N SER A 289 -24.09 31.83 -24.93
CA SER A 289 -22.68 32.11 -24.63
C SER A 289 -22.52 33.21 -23.61
N PHE A 290 -21.64 32.97 -22.63
CA PHE A 290 -21.14 33.98 -21.72
C PHE A 290 -19.62 34.10 -21.92
N ALA A 291 -19.17 35.25 -22.43
CA ALA A 291 -17.77 35.63 -22.47
C ALA A 291 -17.48 36.78 -21.49
N LEU A 292 -16.41 36.66 -20.71
CA LEU A 292 -15.87 37.71 -19.84
C LEU A 292 -14.36 37.86 -20.06
N GLU A 293 -13.91 39.07 -20.34
CA GLU A 293 -12.51 39.47 -20.40
C GLU A 293 -12.30 40.64 -19.44
N THR A 294 -11.49 40.49 -18.39
CA THR A 294 -11.30 41.57 -17.41
C THR A 294 -9.86 41.72 -16.93
N ASN A 295 -9.36 42.96 -16.89
CA ASN A 295 -8.03 43.30 -16.40
C ASN A 295 -8.00 43.54 -14.87
N GLY A 296 -8.83 42.82 -14.13
CA GLY A 296 -9.00 42.91 -12.68
C GLY A 296 -9.70 41.67 -12.12
N ASP A 297 -9.91 41.60 -10.81
CA ASP A 297 -10.45 40.39 -10.17
C ASP A 297 -11.89 40.08 -10.60
N LEU A 298 -12.27 38.80 -10.59
CA LEU A 298 -13.66 38.39 -10.67
C LEU A 298 -14.08 37.80 -9.32
N HIS A 299 -15.18 38.31 -8.77
CA HIS A 299 -15.76 37.76 -7.55
C HIS A 299 -17.20 37.29 -7.78
N ILE A 300 -17.43 35.97 -7.66
CA ILE A 300 -18.77 35.39 -7.52
C ILE A 300 -19.03 35.20 -6.04
N THR A 301 -19.92 35.99 -5.46
CA THR A 301 -20.24 35.91 -4.01
C THR A 301 -21.11 34.69 -3.69
N ARG A 302 -21.33 34.41 -2.40
CA ARG A 302 -22.24 33.35 -1.91
C ARG A 302 -23.67 33.38 -2.46
N THR A 303 -24.16 34.52 -2.96
CA THR A 303 -25.49 34.61 -3.60
C THR A 303 -25.40 34.74 -5.13
N GLY A 304 -24.19 34.88 -5.66
CA GLY A 304 -23.94 35.09 -7.07
C GLY A 304 -23.98 33.81 -7.88
N THR A 305 -24.31 33.93 -9.16
CA THR A 305 -24.18 32.82 -10.11
C THR A 305 -23.80 33.37 -11.48
N ALA A 306 -22.76 32.81 -12.07
CA ALA A 306 -22.35 33.06 -13.45
C ALA A 306 -22.56 31.77 -14.24
N TYR A 307 -23.52 31.76 -15.16
CA TYR A 307 -23.98 30.54 -15.83
C TYR A 307 -24.25 30.71 -17.31
N SER A 308 -23.89 29.69 -18.10
CA SER A 308 -24.26 29.56 -19.51
C SER A 308 -24.90 28.21 -19.81
N GLU A 309 -25.88 28.15 -20.71
CA GLU A 309 -26.48 26.88 -21.14
C GLU A 309 -25.66 26.15 -22.23
N ASP A 310 -24.71 26.82 -22.90
CA ASP A 310 -23.91 26.20 -23.96
C ASP A 310 -22.40 26.46 -23.79
N ALA A 311 -21.92 27.71 -23.81
CA ALA A 311 -20.49 28.00 -23.61
C ALA A 311 -20.23 29.10 -22.56
N LEU A 312 -19.28 28.87 -21.66
CA LEU A 312 -18.71 29.87 -20.74
C LEU A 312 -17.22 30.06 -21.07
N ASN A 313 -16.81 31.29 -21.42
CA ASN A 313 -15.42 31.64 -21.66
C ASN A 313 -15.04 32.82 -20.75
N LEU A 314 -14.08 32.62 -19.87
CA LEU A 314 -13.70 33.62 -18.89
C LEU A 314 -12.19 33.76 -18.88
N HIS A 315 -11.73 35.00 -19.04
CA HIS A 315 -10.34 35.36 -18.83
C HIS A 315 -10.25 36.59 -17.91
N THR A 316 -9.41 36.47 -16.90
CA THR A 316 -9.05 37.58 -16.02
C THR A 316 -7.54 37.62 -15.79
N THR A 317 -6.97 38.83 -15.80
CA THR A 317 -5.57 39.04 -15.40
C THR A 317 -5.40 38.99 -13.88
N GLY A 318 -6.49 39.15 -13.13
CA GLY A 318 -6.56 39.12 -11.67
C GLY A 318 -6.89 37.75 -11.11
N THR A 319 -7.44 37.73 -9.90
CA THR A 319 -7.86 36.52 -9.18
C THR A 319 -9.34 36.25 -9.43
N VAL A 320 -9.71 34.98 -9.65
CA VAL A 320 -11.11 34.53 -9.58
C VAL A 320 -11.40 34.06 -8.16
N THR A 321 -12.35 34.68 -7.47
CA THR A 321 -12.90 34.20 -6.20
C THR A 321 -14.33 33.73 -6.41
N ASN A 322 -14.55 32.42 -6.37
CA ASN A 322 -15.87 31.81 -6.50
C ASN A 322 -16.36 31.24 -5.16
N GLU A 323 -17.47 31.76 -4.66
CA GLU A 323 -18.10 31.29 -3.41
C GLU A 323 -19.40 30.53 -3.62
N GLN A 324 -19.87 30.38 -4.88
CA GLN A 324 -21.15 29.76 -5.18
C GLN A 324 -21.13 28.95 -6.48
N THR A 325 -21.46 29.53 -7.63
CA THR A 325 -21.53 28.78 -8.90
C THR A 325 -21.00 29.60 -10.07
N LEU A 326 -19.94 29.08 -10.67
CA LEU A 326 -19.35 29.55 -11.93
C LEU A 326 -19.32 28.38 -12.90
N ALA A 327 -20.29 28.29 -13.81
CA ALA A 327 -20.48 27.07 -14.56
C ALA A 327 -21.14 27.20 -15.94
N SER A 328 -21.09 26.11 -16.71
CA SER A 328 -21.84 25.93 -17.94
C SER A 328 -22.58 24.59 -17.95
N ARG A 329 -23.76 24.55 -18.59
CA ARG A 329 -24.43 23.28 -18.95
C ARG A 329 -23.70 22.57 -20.09
N GLY A 330 -23.02 23.31 -20.96
CA GLY A 330 -22.16 22.78 -22.01
C GLY A 330 -20.69 22.92 -21.62
N GLU A 331 -19.91 23.59 -22.44
CA GLU A 331 -18.45 23.76 -22.30
C GLU A 331 -18.09 24.97 -21.42
N ALA A 332 -16.97 24.89 -20.70
CA ALA A 332 -16.42 26.02 -19.97
C ALA A 332 -14.89 26.11 -20.06
N VAL A 333 -14.38 27.31 -20.31
CA VAL A 333 -12.96 27.66 -20.26
C VAL A 333 -12.79 28.83 -19.30
N ILE A 334 -11.97 28.65 -18.27
CA ILE A 334 -11.71 29.65 -17.24
C ILE A 334 -10.21 29.84 -17.09
N GLN A 335 -9.74 31.03 -17.42
CA GLN A 335 -8.35 31.44 -17.26
C GLN A 335 -8.23 32.59 -16.25
N ALA A 336 -7.38 32.42 -15.25
CA ALA A 336 -7.11 33.42 -14.22
C ALA A 336 -5.61 33.56 -13.98
N ASP A 337 -5.01 34.64 -14.49
CA ASP A 337 -3.56 34.79 -14.55
C ASP A 337 -2.92 34.95 -13.15
N SER A 338 -3.63 35.51 -12.17
CA SER A 338 -3.10 35.70 -10.81
C SER A 338 -3.47 34.57 -9.83
N GLY A 339 -4.57 33.85 -10.06
CA GLY A 339 -5.01 32.77 -9.16
C GLY A 339 -6.52 32.51 -9.19
N MET A 340 -6.93 31.42 -8.58
CA MET A 340 -8.32 31.06 -8.34
C MET A 340 -8.51 30.54 -6.92
N VAL A 341 -9.46 31.13 -6.20
CA VAL A 341 -9.97 30.67 -4.91
C VAL A 341 -11.40 30.21 -5.11
N ASN A 342 -11.62 28.90 -5.02
CA ASN A 342 -12.92 28.28 -5.13
C ASN A 342 -13.37 27.75 -3.75
N THR A 343 -14.56 28.17 -3.32
CA THR A 343 -15.27 27.67 -2.13
C THR A 343 -16.69 27.20 -2.47
N GLY A 344 -17.04 27.17 -3.76
CA GLY A 344 -18.31 26.69 -4.29
C GLY A 344 -18.09 25.67 -5.42
N VAL A 345 -18.81 25.84 -6.52
CA VAL A 345 -18.75 24.97 -7.71
C VAL A 345 -18.19 25.74 -8.90
N VAL A 346 -17.15 25.18 -9.50
CA VAL A 346 -16.68 25.52 -10.85
C VAL A 346 -16.98 24.31 -11.74
N GLY A 347 -17.68 24.48 -12.86
CA GLY A 347 -18.07 23.30 -13.64
C GLY A 347 -18.50 23.48 -15.09
N ALA A 348 -18.43 22.37 -15.83
CA ALA A 348 -18.98 22.22 -17.18
C ALA A 348 -19.84 20.96 -17.25
N GLY A 349 -20.87 20.92 -18.11
CA GLY A 349 -21.84 19.83 -18.07
C GLY A 349 -22.74 19.82 -16.83
N VAL A 350 -22.80 20.93 -16.08
CA VAL A 350 -23.48 21.01 -14.76
C VAL A 350 -24.68 21.95 -14.76
N SER A 351 -25.64 21.71 -13.87
CA SER A 351 -26.72 22.67 -13.57
C SER A 351 -26.21 23.90 -12.84
N ARG A 352 -27.11 24.89 -12.76
CA ARG A 352 -27.04 26.03 -11.84
C ARG A 352 -26.94 25.64 -10.35
N ASP A 353 -27.43 24.46 -9.96
CA ASP A 353 -27.31 23.91 -8.60
C ASP A 353 -26.01 23.13 -8.38
N GLY A 354 -25.09 23.15 -9.35
CA GLY A 354 -23.77 22.52 -9.25
C GLY A 354 -23.74 21.01 -9.54
N LYS A 355 -24.85 20.40 -9.95
CA LYS A 355 -24.91 18.96 -10.25
C LYS A 355 -24.55 18.66 -11.70
N VAL A 356 -23.77 17.61 -11.92
CA VAL A 356 -23.49 17.09 -13.26
C VAL A 356 -24.79 16.55 -13.89
N GLN A 357 -25.10 16.98 -15.11
CA GLN A 357 -26.32 16.61 -15.84
C GLN A 357 -26.08 16.01 -17.21
N GLN A 358 -25.01 16.44 -17.89
CA GLN A 358 -24.73 16.03 -19.27
C GLN A 358 -23.24 16.19 -19.56
N LYS A 359 -22.82 15.81 -20.76
CA LYS A 359 -21.45 16.04 -21.22
C LYS A 359 -21.19 17.53 -21.43
N GLY A 360 -20.04 17.98 -20.98
CA GLY A 360 -19.49 19.31 -21.21
C GLY A 360 -18.08 19.36 -20.66
N ASN A 361 -17.10 19.80 -21.45
CA ASN A 361 -15.70 19.81 -21.00
C ASN A 361 -15.35 21.09 -20.26
N LEU A 362 -14.46 20.95 -19.28
CA LEU A 362 -13.98 22.04 -18.45
C LEU A 362 -12.46 22.19 -18.63
N THR A 363 -12.02 23.41 -18.96
CA THR A 363 -10.62 23.80 -18.89
C THR A 363 -10.46 24.90 -17.84
N VAL A 364 -9.57 24.68 -16.88
CA VAL A 364 -9.17 25.68 -15.87
C VAL A 364 -7.67 25.91 -15.97
N LYS A 365 -7.27 27.15 -16.27
CA LYS A 365 -5.86 27.56 -16.31
C LYS A 365 -5.63 28.69 -15.34
N THR A 366 -4.74 28.51 -14.39
CA THR A 366 -4.45 29.56 -13.40
C THR A 366 -3.02 29.47 -12.87
N THR A 367 -2.56 30.46 -12.11
CA THR A 367 -1.27 30.37 -11.41
C THR A 367 -1.41 29.54 -10.13
N THR A 368 -2.45 29.77 -9.33
CA THR A 368 -2.74 28.99 -8.12
C THR A 368 -4.20 28.58 -8.12
N LEU A 369 -4.51 27.32 -7.80
CA LEU A 369 -5.87 26.84 -7.60
C LEU A 369 -6.06 26.42 -6.15
N GLN A 370 -6.87 27.14 -5.39
CA GLN A 370 -7.35 26.73 -4.08
C GLN A 370 -8.78 26.20 -4.22
N ASN A 371 -8.97 24.90 -4.09
CA ASN A 371 -10.24 24.18 -4.20
C ASN A 371 -10.59 23.47 -2.88
N ASP A 372 -10.29 24.09 -1.75
CA ASP A 372 -10.49 23.47 -0.45
C ASP A 372 -11.98 23.48 -0.08
N LYS A 373 -12.53 22.31 0.31
CA LYS A 373 -13.97 22.13 0.62
C LYS A 373 -14.90 22.55 -0.52
N ALA A 374 -14.41 22.47 -1.75
CA ALA A 374 -15.07 22.97 -2.95
C ALA A 374 -15.03 21.95 -4.09
N GLN A 375 -15.69 22.27 -5.20
CA GLN A 375 -15.86 21.37 -6.32
C GLN A 375 -15.39 22.02 -7.64
N VAL A 376 -14.52 21.31 -8.36
CA VAL A 376 -14.19 21.52 -9.78
C VAL A 376 -14.65 20.27 -10.53
N VAL A 377 -15.72 20.39 -11.31
CA VAL A 377 -16.46 19.23 -11.83
C VAL A 377 -16.75 19.34 -13.33
N SER A 378 -16.56 18.23 -14.05
CA SER A 378 -16.86 18.14 -15.48
C SER A 378 -17.79 16.97 -15.77
N GLY A 379 -18.86 17.24 -16.52
CA GLY A 379 -19.72 16.20 -17.09
C GLY A 379 -19.13 15.52 -18.33
N GLY A 380 -18.06 16.07 -18.90
CA GLY A 380 -17.23 15.50 -19.96
C GLY A 380 -15.78 15.33 -19.49
N SER A 381 -14.83 15.78 -20.30
CA SER A 381 -13.41 15.79 -19.95
C SER A 381 -13.02 17.01 -19.11
N LEU A 382 -11.95 16.89 -18.33
CA LEU A 382 -11.44 17.94 -17.44
C LEU A 382 -9.95 18.17 -17.72
N ASP A 383 -9.56 19.44 -17.87
CA ASP A 383 -8.17 19.89 -17.97
C ASP A 383 -7.92 21.00 -16.96
N VAL A 384 -7.06 20.75 -15.96
CA VAL A 384 -6.69 21.71 -14.92
C VAL A 384 -5.19 21.93 -14.96
N GLN A 385 -4.77 23.16 -15.20
CA GLN A 385 -3.35 23.55 -15.24
C GLN A 385 -3.08 24.69 -14.25
N ALA A 386 -2.20 24.45 -13.28
CA ALA A 386 -1.74 25.47 -12.35
C ALA A 386 -0.25 25.35 -11.98
N GLN A 387 0.32 26.37 -11.34
CA GLN A 387 1.63 26.21 -10.67
C GLN A 387 1.49 25.47 -9.35
N THR A 388 0.44 25.77 -8.59
CA THR A 388 0.11 25.09 -7.33
C THR A 388 -1.37 24.77 -7.28
N ILE A 389 -1.71 23.61 -6.72
CA ILE A 389 -3.09 23.14 -6.51
C ILE A 389 -3.24 22.74 -5.05
N SER A 390 -4.22 23.33 -4.36
CA SER A 390 -4.72 22.85 -3.06
C SER A 390 -6.12 22.29 -3.28
N ASN A 391 -6.34 21.05 -2.86
CA ASN A 391 -7.62 20.36 -2.97
C ASN A 391 -7.97 19.70 -1.63
N ARG A 392 -7.77 20.41 -0.52
CA ARG A 392 -7.94 19.86 0.82
C ARG A 392 -9.42 19.70 1.14
N GLU A 393 -9.84 18.49 1.50
CA GLU A 393 -11.27 18.15 1.66
C GLU A 393 -12.13 18.54 0.42
N GLY A 394 -11.49 18.74 -0.74
CA GLY A 394 -12.11 19.20 -1.99
C GLY A 394 -12.30 18.08 -3.01
N GLU A 395 -13.01 18.38 -4.09
CA GLU A 395 -13.23 17.45 -5.20
C GLU A 395 -12.86 18.06 -6.54
N ILE A 396 -12.03 17.34 -7.30
CA ILE A 396 -11.73 17.56 -8.71
C ILE A 396 -12.21 16.32 -9.47
N SER A 397 -13.25 16.41 -10.30
CA SER A 397 -13.79 15.21 -10.95
C SER A 397 -14.31 15.38 -12.38
N ALA A 398 -14.22 14.30 -13.15
CA ALA A 398 -14.71 14.22 -14.53
C ALA A 398 -15.55 12.95 -14.77
N GLN A 399 -16.62 13.06 -15.56
CA GLN A 399 -17.35 11.88 -16.06
C GLN A 399 -16.72 11.28 -17.34
N GLY A 400 -15.78 12.00 -17.96
CA GLY A 400 -14.88 11.50 -19.01
C GLY A 400 -13.45 11.40 -18.48
N ASP A 401 -12.48 11.79 -19.31
CA ASP A 401 -11.06 11.81 -18.95
C ASP A 401 -10.72 13.05 -18.11
N ALA A 402 -9.76 12.96 -17.20
CA ALA A 402 -9.24 14.09 -16.44
C ALA A 402 -7.72 14.20 -16.57
N ALA A 403 -7.25 15.42 -16.82
CA ALA A 403 -5.84 15.79 -16.81
C ALA A 403 -5.66 16.90 -15.77
N VAL A 404 -4.87 16.66 -14.73
CA VAL A 404 -4.55 17.64 -13.68
C VAL A 404 -3.04 17.85 -13.64
N GLN A 405 -2.58 19.06 -13.96
CA GLN A 405 -1.17 19.42 -13.97
C GLN A 405 -0.90 20.55 -12.97
N SER A 406 0.03 20.29 -12.07
CA SER A 406 0.65 21.29 -11.20
C SER A 406 2.13 21.41 -11.56
N ALA A 407 2.64 22.62 -11.78
CA ALA A 407 4.08 22.80 -12.05
C ALA A 407 4.96 22.66 -10.78
N GLN A 408 4.36 22.75 -9.59
CA GLN A 408 5.04 22.68 -8.30
C GLN A 408 4.34 21.67 -7.40
N THR A 409 3.40 22.11 -6.57
CA THR A 409 2.78 21.27 -5.53
C THR A 409 1.32 21.00 -5.82
N MET A 410 0.88 19.78 -5.51
CA MET A 410 -0.52 19.39 -5.44
C MET A 410 -0.80 18.80 -4.07
N ASP A 411 -1.56 19.52 -3.25
CA ASP A 411 -1.94 19.11 -1.91
C ASP A 411 -3.33 18.49 -1.90
N MET A 412 -3.40 17.24 -1.47
CA MET A 412 -4.56 16.36 -1.51
C MET A 412 -5.01 15.91 -0.12
N GLU A 413 -4.68 16.63 0.95
CA GLU A 413 -5.12 16.27 2.32
C GLU A 413 -6.65 16.05 2.38
N LYS A 414 -7.09 14.79 2.50
CA LYS A 414 -8.50 14.35 2.44
C LYS A 414 -9.26 14.79 1.19
N GLY A 415 -8.53 15.17 0.14
CA GLY A 415 -9.07 15.58 -1.15
C GLY A 415 -9.43 14.38 -2.02
N LYS A 416 -10.25 14.61 -3.04
CA LYS A 416 -10.60 13.63 -4.06
C LYS A 416 -10.26 14.14 -5.45
N VAL A 417 -9.56 13.33 -6.22
CA VAL A 417 -9.40 13.50 -7.68
C VAL A 417 -9.90 12.24 -8.37
N SER A 418 -10.86 12.37 -9.28
CA SER A 418 -11.40 11.18 -9.96
C SER A 418 -11.85 11.40 -11.40
N ALA A 419 -11.65 10.39 -12.24
CA ALA A 419 -12.21 10.32 -13.59
C ALA A 419 -13.00 9.02 -13.77
N LYS A 420 -14.12 9.05 -14.50
CA LYS A 420 -14.76 7.81 -14.99
C LYS A 420 -14.07 7.23 -16.23
N GLY A 421 -13.39 8.08 -16.99
CA GLY A 421 -12.46 7.69 -18.05
C GLY A 421 -11.03 7.58 -17.51
N ASN A 422 -10.06 7.97 -18.32
CA ASN A 422 -8.65 7.96 -17.95
C ASN A 422 -8.28 9.16 -17.06
N LEU A 423 -7.29 8.98 -16.19
CA LEU A 423 -6.80 10.01 -15.28
C LEU A 423 -5.29 10.22 -15.46
N THR A 424 -4.88 11.46 -15.72
CA THR A 424 -3.47 11.86 -15.74
C THR A 424 -3.23 12.93 -14.70
N ILE A 425 -2.30 12.68 -13.78
CA ILE A 425 -1.83 13.66 -12.78
C ILE A 425 -0.34 13.88 -12.98
N GLN A 426 0.08 15.14 -13.14
CA GLN A 426 1.47 15.54 -13.17
C GLN A 426 1.72 16.63 -12.14
N SER A 427 2.71 16.45 -11.27
CA SER A 427 3.09 17.44 -10.25
C SER A 427 4.57 17.33 -9.92
N ASP A 428 5.28 18.40 -9.56
CA ASP A 428 6.64 18.24 -9.03
C ASP A 428 6.60 17.51 -7.67
N ALA A 429 5.70 17.93 -6.78
CA ALA A 429 5.35 17.28 -5.52
C ALA A 429 3.84 17.02 -5.41
N LEU A 430 3.46 15.82 -4.95
CA LEU A 430 2.07 15.40 -4.73
C LEU A 430 1.97 14.72 -3.36
N SER A 431 1.06 15.17 -2.50
CA SER A 431 0.68 14.38 -1.32
C SER A 431 -0.31 13.29 -1.74
N LEU A 432 -0.11 12.05 -1.28
CA LEU A 432 -1.08 10.97 -1.48
C LEU A 432 -1.95 10.81 -0.22
N HIS A 433 -2.41 11.91 0.37
CA HIS A 433 -3.21 11.90 1.61
C HIS A 433 -4.73 11.94 1.37
N GLY A 434 -5.14 11.82 0.10
CA GLY A 434 -6.52 11.83 -0.35
C GLY A 434 -6.89 10.57 -1.13
N VAL A 435 -7.92 10.66 -1.96
CA VAL A 435 -8.34 9.58 -2.86
C VAL A 435 -8.06 9.98 -4.30
N ILE A 436 -7.39 9.08 -5.03
CA ILE A 436 -7.17 9.19 -6.47
C ILE A 436 -7.81 7.97 -7.12
N ALA A 437 -8.78 8.18 -8.02
CA ALA A 437 -9.54 7.09 -8.62
C ALA A 437 -9.79 7.28 -10.13
N SER A 438 -9.59 6.22 -10.91
CA SER A 438 -9.86 6.18 -12.35
C SER A 438 -10.77 4.99 -12.69
N GLY A 439 -11.84 5.23 -13.45
CA GLY A 439 -12.64 4.17 -14.08
C GLY A 439 -12.00 3.59 -15.35
N GLY A 440 -10.90 4.19 -15.82
CA GLY A 440 -10.08 3.73 -16.92
C GLY A 440 -8.63 3.53 -16.47
N GLU A 441 -7.68 4.00 -17.28
CA GLU A 441 -6.26 4.00 -16.92
C GLU A 441 -5.93 5.20 -16.03
N ALA A 442 -4.89 5.08 -15.21
CA ALA A 442 -4.35 6.18 -14.42
C ALA A 442 -2.84 6.29 -14.58
N THR A 443 -2.35 7.50 -14.84
CA THR A 443 -0.93 7.83 -14.87
C THR A 443 -0.66 8.97 -13.90
N ILE A 444 0.22 8.73 -12.93
CA ILE A 444 0.64 9.71 -11.94
C ILE A 444 2.15 9.89 -12.07
N THR A 445 2.60 11.12 -12.32
CA THR A 445 4.02 11.44 -12.50
C THR A 445 4.44 12.54 -11.54
N THR A 446 5.48 12.27 -10.74
CA THR A 446 6.12 13.25 -9.85
C THR A 446 7.64 13.26 -9.92
N HIS A 447 8.25 14.35 -9.45
CA HIS A 447 9.71 14.50 -9.38
C HIS A 447 10.24 14.46 -7.94
N GLN A 448 9.34 14.53 -6.95
CA GLN A 448 9.63 14.32 -5.53
C GLN A 448 9.02 13.02 -5.02
N SER A 449 9.46 12.60 -3.83
CA SER A 449 8.94 11.42 -3.14
C SER A 449 7.42 11.48 -2.95
N LEU A 450 6.78 10.32 -3.06
CA LEU A 450 5.35 10.11 -2.83
C LEU A 450 5.17 9.38 -1.51
N SER A 451 4.21 9.82 -0.69
CA SER A 451 3.87 9.13 0.56
C SER A 451 2.38 9.20 0.86
N ASN A 452 1.82 8.08 1.30
CA ASN A 452 0.48 7.98 1.88
C ASN A 452 0.50 7.51 3.35
N ASP A 453 1.66 7.58 4.03
CA ASP A 453 1.84 7.07 5.40
C ASP A 453 1.06 7.87 6.46
N HIS A 454 0.94 9.19 6.26
CA HIS A 454 0.26 10.09 7.19
C HIS A 454 -1.23 10.30 6.87
N SER A 455 -1.81 9.46 6.01
CA SER A 455 -3.19 9.61 5.56
C SER A 455 -4.20 9.30 6.66
N ALA A 456 -5.30 10.06 6.71
CA ALA A 456 -6.44 9.75 7.58
C ALA A 456 -7.06 8.37 7.25
N GLU A 457 -7.92 7.87 8.14
CA GLU A 457 -8.69 6.63 7.89
C GLU A 457 -9.47 6.73 6.57
N ASN A 458 -9.44 5.65 5.78
CA ASN A 458 -10.05 5.55 4.45
C ASN A 458 -9.49 6.53 3.39
N MET A 459 -8.34 7.17 3.67
CA MET A 459 -7.63 8.04 2.73
C MET A 459 -6.29 7.43 2.32
N GLY A 460 -5.65 8.06 1.34
CA GLY A 460 -4.36 7.67 0.78
C GLY A 460 -4.42 6.51 -0.19
N THR A 461 -5.60 6.27 -0.76
CA THR A 461 -5.85 5.21 -1.74
C THR A 461 -5.67 5.72 -3.15
N VAL A 462 -4.99 4.93 -3.98
CA VAL A 462 -4.84 5.16 -5.43
C VAL A 462 -5.40 3.95 -6.17
N MET A 463 -6.38 4.16 -7.04
CA MET A 463 -7.11 3.09 -7.71
C MET A 463 -7.31 3.38 -9.21
N ALA A 464 -7.19 2.35 -10.04
CA ALA A 464 -7.62 2.38 -11.43
C ALA A 464 -8.29 1.05 -11.82
N ASP A 465 -9.44 1.10 -12.48
CA ASP A 465 -10.08 -0.11 -13.02
C ASP A 465 -9.29 -0.69 -14.22
N GLY A 466 -8.50 0.16 -14.90
CA GLY A 466 -7.57 -0.20 -15.97
C GLY A 466 -6.13 -0.41 -15.47
N ASN A 467 -5.16 0.08 -16.24
CA ASN A 467 -3.75 0.11 -15.84
C ASN A 467 -3.48 1.30 -14.92
N LEU A 468 -2.57 1.14 -13.96
CA LEU A 468 -2.12 2.20 -13.06
C LEU A 468 -0.60 2.34 -13.17
N THR A 469 -0.12 3.49 -13.59
CA THR A 469 1.31 3.82 -13.66
C THR A 469 1.63 4.92 -12.66
N LEU A 470 2.52 4.65 -11.72
CA LEU A 470 3.10 5.64 -10.80
C LEU A 470 4.58 5.81 -11.17
N HIS A 471 4.96 7.04 -11.50
CA HIS A 471 6.34 7.42 -11.74
C HIS A 471 6.76 8.50 -10.75
N THR A 472 7.88 8.30 -10.05
CA THR A 472 8.49 9.29 -9.14
C THR A 472 10.01 9.24 -9.25
N ASP A 473 10.69 10.38 -9.35
CA ASP A 473 12.17 10.41 -9.26
C ASP A 473 12.67 10.11 -7.83
N GLY A 474 11.81 10.31 -6.82
CA GLY A 474 12.07 10.09 -5.40
C GLY A 474 11.77 8.68 -4.89
N THR A 475 11.42 8.59 -3.60
CA THR A 475 10.97 7.35 -2.95
C THR A 475 9.45 7.28 -2.93
N LEU A 476 8.86 6.12 -3.21
CA LEU A 476 7.45 5.84 -2.92
C LEU A 476 7.35 5.18 -1.53
N THR A 477 6.67 5.82 -0.58
CA THR A 477 6.27 5.21 0.69
C THR A 477 4.80 4.84 0.64
N ASN A 478 4.49 3.55 0.69
CA ASN A 478 3.13 3.04 0.68
C ASN A 478 2.77 2.39 2.02
N SER A 479 1.77 2.93 2.70
CA SER A 479 1.15 2.40 3.94
C SER A 479 -0.37 2.25 3.84
N ARG A 480 -0.91 2.42 2.63
CA ARG A 480 -2.33 2.30 2.31
C ARG A 480 -2.48 1.40 1.06
N LYS A 481 -3.53 1.62 0.27
CA LYS A 481 -3.87 0.80 -0.89
C LYS A 481 -3.48 1.49 -2.20
N ILE A 482 -2.70 0.80 -3.03
CA ILE A 482 -2.45 1.15 -4.42
C ILE A 482 -2.91 -0.05 -5.26
N GLU A 483 -3.93 0.14 -6.09
CA GLU A 483 -4.62 -0.95 -6.77
C GLU A 483 -4.87 -0.65 -8.25
N SER A 484 -4.58 -1.65 -9.07
CA SER A 484 -4.89 -1.69 -10.49
C SER A 484 -5.83 -2.85 -10.80
N GLY A 485 -6.85 -2.63 -11.61
CA GLY A 485 -7.70 -3.70 -12.14
C GLY A 485 -6.98 -4.57 -13.18
N LYS A 486 -5.87 -4.06 -13.74
CA LYS A 486 -4.98 -4.76 -14.69
C LYS A 486 -3.53 -4.67 -14.22
N THR A 487 -2.65 -3.97 -14.93
CA THR A 487 -1.23 -3.86 -14.57
C THR A 487 -1.01 -2.67 -13.64
N LEU A 488 -0.32 -2.88 -12.52
CA LEU A 488 0.27 -1.84 -11.69
C LEU A 488 1.74 -1.69 -12.06
N THR A 489 2.12 -0.53 -12.60
CA THR A 489 3.52 -0.17 -12.89
C THR A 489 3.99 0.89 -11.90
N VAL A 490 5.06 0.62 -11.17
CA VAL A 490 5.70 1.58 -10.26
C VAL A 490 7.15 1.78 -10.66
N GLU A 491 7.49 3.00 -11.03
CA GLU A 491 8.86 3.44 -11.32
C GLU A 491 9.26 4.47 -10.26
N ALA A 492 10.16 4.11 -9.36
CA ALA A 492 10.63 4.99 -8.28
C ALA A 492 12.15 5.12 -8.31
N GLY A 493 12.66 6.32 -8.60
CA GLY A 493 14.07 6.56 -8.85
C GLY A 493 14.99 6.30 -7.65
N GLN A 494 14.52 6.45 -6.42
CA GLN A 494 15.34 6.22 -5.21
C GLN A 494 14.95 4.96 -4.43
N GLY A 495 13.66 4.64 -4.35
CA GLY A 495 13.21 3.50 -3.55
C GLY A 495 11.70 3.29 -3.55
N ILE A 496 11.29 2.09 -3.20
CA ILE A 496 9.91 1.73 -2.84
C ILE A 496 9.97 1.20 -1.42
N HIS A 497 9.31 1.87 -0.48
CA HIS A 497 9.12 1.41 0.89
C HIS A 497 7.64 1.06 1.09
N ASN A 498 7.32 -0.23 1.05
CA ASN A 498 5.98 -0.73 1.30
C ASN A 498 5.88 -1.19 2.75
N THR A 499 5.21 -0.39 3.59
CA THR A 499 5.13 -0.62 5.03
C THR A 499 4.21 -1.78 5.38
N ALA A 500 4.18 -2.21 6.65
CA ALA A 500 3.38 -3.35 7.10
C ALA A 500 1.88 -3.29 6.76
N THR A 501 1.31 -2.09 6.60
CA THR A 501 -0.08 -1.86 6.19
C THR A 501 -0.24 -1.47 4.72
N GLY A 502 0.86 -1.37 3.99
CA GLY A 502 0.90 -1.05 2.57
C GLY A 502 0.49 -2.26 1.72
N GLU A 503 -0.39 -2.01 0.76
CA GLU A 503 -0.81 -2.96 -0.26
C GLU A 503 -0.56 -2.39 -1.66
N MET A 504 0.10 -3.18 -2.51
CA MET A 504 0.26 -2.93 -3.94
C MET A 504 -0.30 -4.11 -4.72
N ASN A 505 -1.43 -3.90 -5.39
CA ASN A 505 -2.22 -4.95 -6.00
C ASN A 505 -2.44 -4.71 -7.50
N GLY A 506 -2.39 -5.79 -8.29
CA GLY A 506 -2.75 -5.81 -9.71
C GLY A 506 -3.02 -7.22 -10.20
N GLN A 507 -3.50 -7.36 -11.44
CA GLN A 507 -3.34 -8.62 -12.18
C GLN A 507 -1.86 -8.87 -12.39
N ASP A 508 -1.18 -7.86 -12.94
CA ASP A 508 0.27 -7.82 -13.05
C ASP A 508 0.81 -6.68 -12.19
N VAL A 509 1.98 -6.89 -11.57
CA VAL A 509 2.71 -5.85 -10.84
C VAL A 509 4.13 -5.76 -11.39
N SER A 510 4.49 -4.61 -11.93
CA SER A 510 5.81 -4.29 -12.45
C SER A 510 6.44 -3.17 -11.63
N GLN A 511 7.61 -3.41 -11.05
CA GLN A 511 8.31 -2.42 -10.22
C GLN A 511 9.75 -2.23 -10.69
N GLN A 512 10.15 -0.97 -10.85
CA GLN A 512 11.52 -0.58 -11.15
C GLN A 512 11.98 0.45 -10.12
N THR A 513 13.06 0.15 -9.42
CA THR A 513 13.60 1.07 -8.40
C THR A 513 15.08 0.81 -8.11
N THR A 514 15.72 1.60 -7.24
CA THR A 514 17.04 1.28 -6.68
C THR A 514 16.91 0.29 -5.52
N THR A 515 16.01 0.55 -4.57
CA THR A 515 15.77 -0.35 -3.43
C THR A 515 14.28 -0.61 -3.28
N LEU A 516 13.86 -1.88 -3.31
CA LEU A 516 12.56 -2.30 -2.82
C LEU A 516 12.72 -2.78 -1.38
N ASP A 517 12.09 -2.09 -0.45
CA ASP A 517 11.97 -2.48 0.94
C ASP A 517 10.49 -2.79 1.24
N ASN A 518 10.19 -4.06 1.51
CA ASN A 518 8.85 -4.56 1.68
C ASN A 518 8.68 -5.22 3.06
N THR A 519 7.80 -4.61 3.85
CA THR A 519 7.19 -5.18 5.07
C THR A 519 5.68 -5.40 4.89
N GLY A 520 5.09 -4.91 3.80
CA GLY A 520 3.67 -5.03 3.45
C GLY A 520 3.34 -6.17 2.49
N LEU A 521 2.28 -5.96 1.71
CA LEU A 521 1.83 -6.87 0.65
C LEU A 521 2.11 -6.29 -0.74
N ILE A 522 2.73 -7.11 -1.60
CA ILE A 522 2.81 -6.92 -3.05
C ILE A 522 2.17 -8.15 -3.69
N ASN A 523 1.08 -7.95 -4.43
CA ASN A 523 0.28 -9.05 -4.96
C ASN A 523 -0.08 -8.85 -6.43
N GLY A 524 0.35 -9.81 -7.26
CA GLY A 524 -0.10 -9.99 -8.63
C GLY A 524 -1.00 -11.22 -8.69
N THR A 525 -2.22 -11.11 -9.23
CA THR A 525 -3.02 -12.33 -9.45
C THR A 525 -2.44 -13.19 -10.58
N GLN A 526 -1.59 -12.63 -11.44
CA GLN A 526 -0.88 -13.30 -12.52
C GLN A 526 0.64 -13.10 -12.36
N HIS A 527 1.22 -12.02 -12.89
CA HIS A 527 2.67 -11.87 -12.91
C HIS A 527 3.17 -10.77 -11.96
N ILE A 528 4.24 -11.06 -11.21
CA ILE A 528 5.06 -10.04 -10.56
C ILE A 528 6.41 -9.95 -11.28
N SER A 529 6.85 -8.74 -11.62
CA SER A 529 8.19 -8.44 -12.10
C SER A 529 8.78 -7.28 -11.31
N VAL A 530 9.82 -7.54 -10.51
CA VAL A 530 10.56 -6.50 -9.80
C VAL A 530 11.99 -6.45 -10.34
N THR A 531 12.45 -5.25 -10.69
CA THR A 531 13.85 -4.97 -11.00
C THR A 531 14.35 -3.89 -10.06
N ALA A 532 15.36 -4.22 -9.24
CA ALA A 532 15.99 -3.29 -8.32
C ALA A 532 17.50 -3.51 -8.22
N GLU A 533 18.24 -2.63 -7.53
CA GLU A 533 19.59 -2.98 -7.07
C GLU A 533 19.49 -3.87 -5.81
N ASN A 534 18.64 -3.47 -4.85
CA ASN A 534 18.42 -4.23 -3.62
C ASN A 534 16.93 -4.55 -3.46
N ILE A 535 16.61 -5.81 -3.21
CA ILE A 535 15.28 -6.25 -2.78
C ILE A 535 15.42 -6.74 -1.34
N VAL A 536 14.72 -6.10 -0.42
CA VAL A 536 14.63 -6.50 0.98
C VAL A 536 13.18 -6.80 1.28
N ASN A 537 12.86 -8.08 1.48
CA ASN A 537 11.56 -8.52 1.95
C ASN A 537 11.73 -9.01 3.40
N HIS A 538 11.23 -8.25 4.35
CA HIS A 538 11.42 -8.55 5.77
C HIS A 538 10.16 -8.26 6.59
N GLU A 539 10.15 -8.68 7.84
CA GLU A 539 9.11 -8.41 8.85
C GLU A 539 7.68 -8.15 8.30
N ASN A 540 6.84 -9.18 8.23
CA ASN A 540 5.51 -9.15 7.59
C ASN A 540 5.50 -9.05 6.05
N GLY A 541 6.66 -8.81 5.42
CA GLY A 541 6.82 -8.67 3.98
C GLY A 541 6.34 -9.89 3.19
N ARG A 542 5.45 -9.64 2.23
CA ARG A 542 4.84 -10.64 1.35
C ARG A 542 4.89 -10.20 -0.10
N ILE A 543 5.36 -11.10 -0.96
CA ILE A 543 5.34 -10.95 -2.43
C ILE A 543 4.68 -12.19 -3.03
N TYR A 544 3.53 -12.02 -3.69
CA TYR A 544 2.69 -13.14 -4.17
C TYR A 544 2.25 -13.00 -5.64
N GLY A 545 2.50 -14.04 -6.45
CA GLY A 545 2.13 -14.11 -7.87
C GLY A 545 1.66 -15.49 -8.31
N ASP A 546 1.05 -15.62 -9.50
CA ASP A 546 1.11 -16.90 -10.22
C ASP A 546 2.55 -17.17 -10.62
N ASP A 547 3.15 -16.21 -11.31
CA ASP A 547 4.58 -16.19 -11.60
C ASP A 547 5.22 -14.97 -10.94
N VAL A 548 6.37 -15.17 -10.32
CA VAL A 548 7.14 -14.10 -9.67
C VAL A 548 8.54 -14.08 -10.28
N THR A 549 8.94 -12.94 -10.83
CA THR A 549 10.27 -12.70 -11.37
C THR A 549 10.94 -11.55 -10.65
N LEU A 550 12.06 -11.82 -9.98
CA LEU A 550 12.83 -10.82 -9.24
C LEU A 550 14.23 -10.69 -9.86
N ARG A 551 14.63 -9.46 -10.19
CA ARG A 551 15.97 -9.12 -10.67
C ARG A 551 16.59 -8.11 -9.72
N ALA A 552 17.73 -8.46 -9.12
CA ALA A 552 18.43 -7.63 -8.16
C ALA A 552 19.95 -7.71 -8.32
N ASP A 553 20.71 -6.83 -7.66
CA ASP A 553 22.07 -7.16 -7.27
C ASP A 553 22.05 -8.01 -5.99
N ARG A 554 21.27 -7.60 -5.00
CA ARG A 554 21.11 -8.33 -3.73
C ARG A 554 19.63 -8.56 -3.43
N LEU A 555 19.25 -9.82 -3.18
CA LEU A 555 17.96 -10.16 -2.60
C LEU A 555 18.15 -10.65 -1.17
N GLU A 556 17.51 -9.99 -0.21
CA GLU A 556 17.37 -10.43 1.17
C GLU A 556 15.90 -10.74 1.46
N ASN A 557 15.61 -11.98 1.83
CA ASN A 557 14.35 -12.40 2.40
C ASN A 557 14.62 -12.87 3.83
N ARG A 558 14.15 -12.12 4.82
CA ARG A 558 14.54 -12.32 6.22
C ARG A 558 13.41 -12.00 7.18
N ARG A 559 13.62 -12.22 8.47
CA ARG A 559 12.64 -11.88 9.51
C ARG A 559 12.94 -10.50 10.07
N GLN A 560 14.06 -10.36 10.78
CA GLN A 560 14.44 -9.13 11.46
C GLN A 560 15.98 -9.10 11.59
N ALA A 561 16.59 -8.10 10.94
CA ALA A 561 18.04 -8.02 10.76
C ALA A 561 18.84 -7.96 12.08
N GLU A 562 18.46 -7.06 12.97
CA GLU A 562 19.18 -6.79 14.22
C GLU A 562 19.14 -7.99 15.17
N LEU A 563 18.00 -8.68 15.24
CA LEU A 563 17.82 -9.86 16.07
C LEU A 563 18.53 -11.08 15.47
N GLU A 564 18.54 -11.23 14.15
CA GLU A 564 19.35 -12.26 13.46
C GLU A 564 20.85 -12.06 13.73
N GLU A 565 21.34 -10.82 13.70
CA GLU A 565 22.74 -10.50 14.07
C GLU A 565 23.03 -10.80 15.55
N LYS A 566 22.11 -10.46 16.45
CA LYS A 566 22.21 -10.82 17.89
C LYS A 566 22.24 -12.33 18.08
N LEU A 567 21.40 -13.08 17.35
CA LEU A 567 21.37 -14.54 17.41
C LEU A 567 22.70 -15.12 16.94
N ALA A 568 23.23 -14.66 15.81
CA ALA A 568 24.52 -15.10 15.29
C ALA A 568 25.67 -14.85 16.28
N ALA A 569 25.68 -13.69 16.94
CA ALA A 569 26.66 -13.37 17.98
C ALA A 569 26.52 -14.29 19.20
N ALA A 570 25.29 -14.52 19.68
CA ALA A 570 25.01 -15.40 20.82
C ALA A 570 25.40 -16.86 20.51
N MET A 571 25.11 -17.33 19.29
CA MET A 571 25.48 -18.65 18.80
C MET A 571 26.99 -18.83 18.73
N LYS A 572 27.72 -17.82 18.23
CA LYS A 572 29.19 -17.85 18.22
C LYS A 572 29.78 -18.06 19.62
N THR A 573 29.27 -17.34 20.61
CA THR A 573 29.68 -17.54 22.01
C THR A 573 29.27 -18.91 22.53
N LEU A 574 28.08 -19.41 22.17
CA LEU A 574 27.64 -20.75 22.56
C LEU A 574 28.57 -21.84 22.00
N THR A 575 29.00 -21.72 20.74
CA THR A 575 29.97 -22.64 20.13
C THR A 575 31.32 -22.63 20.86
N GLU A 576 31.77 -21.48 21.38
CA GLU A 576 32.97 -21.43 22.23
C GLU A 576 32.76 -22.15 23.57
N LYS A 577 31.56 -22.06 24.15
CA LYS A 577 31.21 -22.82 25.38
C LYS A 577 31.09 -24.31 25.11
N GLU A 578 30.52 -24.71 23.98
CA GLU A 578 30.48 -26.10 23.53
C GLU A 578 31.89 -26.67 23.42
N LYS A 579 32.81 -25.97 22.73
CA LYS A 579 34.21 -26.38 22.61
C LYS A 579 34.93 -26.46 23.96
N ALA A 580 34.64 -25.55 24.89
CA ALA A 580 35.21 -25.58 26.23
C ALA A 580 34.68 -26.77 27.06
N LEU A 581 33.38 -27.07 26.94
CA LEU A 581 32.77 -28.25 27.56
C LEU A 581 33.35 -29.53 26.98
N GLU A 582 33.48 -29.61 25.66
CA GLU A 582 34.10 -30.75 24.98
C GLU A 582 35.56 -30.92 25.40
N ALA A 583 36.33 -29.83 25.51
CA ALA A 583 37.70 -29.89 26.01
C ALA A 583 37.80 -30.33 27.47
N ALA A 584 36.83 -29.95 28.32
CA ALA A 584 36.76 -30.38 29.71
C ALA A 584 36.51 -31.89 29.80
N TYR A 585 35.60 -32.43 28.99
CA TYR A 585 35.42 -33.88 28.86
C TYR A 585 36.67 -34.52 28.28
N ALA A 586 37.19 -34.04 27.15
CA ALA A 586 38.32 -34.62 26.42
C ALA A 586 39.70 -34.47 27.12
N ALA A 587 39.75 -33.96 28.35
CA ALA A 587 40.97 -33.89 29.14
C ALA A 587 41.69 -35.25 29.19
N ASP A 588 43.02 -35.23 29.05
CA ASP A 588 43.85 -36.44 29.13
C ASP A 588 44.00 -36.89 30.58
N VAL A 589 43.00 -37.67 31.02
CA VAL A 589 42.91 -38.22 32.38
C VAL A 589 43.91 -39.36 32.62
N THR A 590 44.49 -39.97 31.58
CA THR A 590 45.41 -41.12 31.71
C THR A 590 46.69 -40.77 32.46
N LYS A 591 47.00 -39.48 32.59
CA LYS A 591 48.16 -38.93 33.31
C LYS A 591 47.86 -38.61 34.78
N TYR A 592 46.63 -38.77 35.24
CA TYR A 592 46.27 -38.41 36.61
C TYR A 592 46.79 -39.46 37.60
N THR A 593 47.21 -39.00 38.77
CA THR A 593 47.86 -39.80 39.81
C THR A 593 47.22 -39.60 41.19
N SER A 594 46.13 -38.83 41.29
CA SER A 594 45.46 -38.55 42.57
C SER A 594 43.96 -38.26 42.43
N SER A 595 43.21 -38.53 43.49
CA SER A 595 41.78 -38.19 43.60
C SER A 595 41.50 -36.69 43.57
N THR A 596 42.48 -35.86 43.95
CA THR A 596 42.39 -34.40 43.80
C THR A 596 42.28 -34.00 42.32
N GLN A 597 43.02 -34.64 41.42
CA GLN A 597 42.95 -34.37 39.98
C GLN A 597 41.62 -34.87 39.38
N GLU A 598 41.09 -35.99 39.87
CA GLU A 598 39.73 -36.45 39.52
C GLU A 598 38.67 -35.42 39.93
N ALA A 599 38.73 -34.90 41.17
CA ALA A 599 37.81 -33.88 41.63
C ALA A 599 37.91 -32.58 40.80
N GLN A 600 39.12 -32.20 40.39
CA GLN A 600 39.34 -31.06 39.49
C GLN A 600 38.72 -31.28 38.10
N TYR A 601 38.83 -32.48 37.54
CA TYR A 601 38.19 -32.86 36.28
C TYR A 601 36.66 -32.76 36.36
N LYS A 602 36.06 -33.32 37.41
CA LYS A 602 34.62 -33.22 37.68
C LYS A 602 34.16 -31.76 37.82
N ALA A 603 34.92 -30.95 38.56
CA ALA A 603 34.63 -29.53 38.74
C ALA A 603 34.77 -28.72 37.44
N ALA A 604 35.77 -29.04 36.60
CA ALA A 604 35.97 -28.39 35.31
C ALA A 604 34.78 -28.63 34.36
N ILE A 605 34.29 -29.88 34.28
CA ILE A 605 33.08 -30.22 33.51
C ILE A 605 31.88 -29.46 34.04
N ALA A 606 31.60 -29.51 35.35
CA ALA A 606 30.46 -28.82 35.95
C ALA A 606 30.50 -27.29 35.73
N SER A 607 31.68 -26.69 35.77
CA SER A 607 31.86 -25.26 35.49
C SER A 607 31.65 -24.92 34.01
N ALA A 608 32.16 -25.75 33.09
CA ALA A 608 31.97 -25.56 31.65
C ALA A 608 30.50 -25.78 31.24
N ASP A 609 29.85 -26.77 31.83
CA ASP A 609 28.43 -27.10 31.65
C ASP A 609 27.54 -25.94 32.06
N LYS A 610 27.75 -25.41 33.28
CA LYS A 610 27.04 -24.22 33.76
C LYS A 610 27.25 -23.00 32.85
N ALA A 611 28.45 -22.82 32.30
CA ALA A 611 28.74 -21.74 31.38
C ALA A 611 28.06 -21.92 30.02
N TYR A 612 27.96 -23.16 29.53
CA TYR A 612 27.19 -23.52 28.34
C TYR A 612 25.70 -23.24 28.54
N GLU A 613 25.09 -23.75 29.62
CA GLU A 613 23.67 -23.55 29.93
C GLU A 613 23.29 -22.07 30.07
N ALA A 614 24.14 -21.29 30.74
CA ALA A 614 23.92 -19.84 30.86
C ALA A 614 23.89 -19.15 29.48
N GLN A 615 24.75 -19.57 28.55
CA GLN A 615 24.78 -19.01 27.20
C GLN A 615 23.64 -19.55 26.31
N LEU A 616 23.25 -20.81 26.48
CA LEU A 616 22.10 -21.41 25.78
C LEU A 616 20.80 -20.68 26.17
N ALA A 617 20.64 -20.29 27.43
CA ALA A 617 19.53 -19.46 27.87
C ALA A 617 19.48 -18.09 27.14
N VAL A 618 20.63 -17.47 26.88
CA VAL A 618 20.71 -16.22 26.09
C VAL A 618 20.27 -16.46 24.65
N VAL A 619 20.76 -17.52 24.01
CA VAL A 619 20.33 -17.92 22.65
C VAL A 619 18.83 -18.14 22.58
N ASN A 620 18.26 -18.92 23.51
CA ASN A 620 16.84 -19.20 23.56
C ASN A 620 15.99 -17.94 23.77
N SER A 621 16.48 -16.97 24.55
CA SER A 621 15.83 -15.67 24.72
C SER A 621 15.77 -14.88 23.41
N VAL A 622 16.89 -14.78 22.67
CA VAL A 622 16.92 -14.05 21.39
C VAL A 622 16.04 -14.75 20.35
N ARG A 623 16.02 -16.08 20.33
CA ARG A 623 15.12 -16.85 19.45
C ARG A 623 13.65 -16.61 19.78
N ALA A 624 13.29 -16.57 21.06
CA ALA A 624 11.92 -16.28 21.47
C ALA A 624 11.48 -14.87 20.99
N GLU A 625 12.34 -13.87 21.14
CA GLU A 625 12.10 -12.51 20.63
C GLU A 625 11.96 -12.50 19.09
N LEU A 626 12.80 -13.25 18.37
CA LEU A 626 12.65 -13.42 16.92
C LEU A 626 11.29 -14.00 16.54
N GLU A 627 10.78 -15.03 17.22
CA GLU A 627 9.50 -15.66 16.89
C GLU A 627 8.26 -14.73 17.04
N GLU A 628 8.40 -13.60 17.74
CA GLU A 628 7.34 -12.57 17.82
C GLU A 628 7.18 -11.79 16.50
N HIS A 629 8.21 -11.79 15.65
CA HIS A 629 8.20 -11.15 14.34
C HIS A 629 7.87 -12.14 13.22
N LYS A 630 7.09 -11.71 12.22
CA LYS A 630 6.75 -12.56 11.07
C LYS A 630 7.87 -12.54 10.04
N ALA A 631 8.30 -13.72 9.60
CA ALA A 631 9.33 -13.83 8.56
C ALA A 631 8.81 -13.41 7.17
N GLY A 632 9.71 -12.87 6.35
CA GLY A 632 9.42 -12.54 4.96
C GLY A 632 9.05 -13.76 4.12
N THR A 633 8.05 -13.62 3.26
CA THR A 633 7.64 -14.65 2.30
C THR A 633 7.62 -14.13 0.87
N ILE A 634 8.28 -14.86 -0.03
CA ILE A 634 8.18 -14.67 -1.47
C ILE A 634 7.64 -15.98 -2.05
N ALA A 635 6.46 -15.94 -2.67
CA ALA A 635 5.82 -17.15 -3.16
C ALA A 635 5.15 -16.96 -4.53
N ALA A 636 5.34 -17.95 -5.40
CA ALA A 636 4.65 -18.08 -6.67
C ALA A 636 3.71 -19.29 -6.64
N ARG A 637 2.53 -19.20 -7.26
CA ARG A 637 1.62 -20.35 -7.41
C ARG A 637 2.11 -21.33 -8.51
N ASN A 638 2.87 -20.85 -9.48
CA ASN A 638 3.36 -21.61 -10.63
C ASN A 638 4.88 -21.51 -10.81
N LEU A 639 5.45 -20.32 -11.08
CA LEU A 639 6.89 -20.18 -11.33
C LEU A 639 7.52 -19.07 -10.48
N LEU A 640 8.53 -19.42 -9.69
CA LEU A 640 9.40 -18.44 -9.03
C LEU A 640 10.75 -18.36 -9.75
N THR A 641 11.08 -17.20 -10.29
CA THR A 641 12.37 -16.89 -10.90
C THR A 641 13.06 -15.76 -10.13
N VAL A 642 14.29 -16.01 -9.68
CA VAL A 642 15.13 -14.98 -9.04
C VAL A 642 16.48 -14.93 -9.76
N GLN A 643 16.88 -13.73 -10.17
CA GLN A 643 18.19 -13.46 -10.73
C GLN A 643 18.86 -12.36 -9.91
N ALA A 644 19.93 -12.69 -9.20
CA ALA A 644 20.70 -11.72 -8.43
C ALA A 644 22.22 -11.94 -8.49
N LYS A 645 23.02 -11.06 -7.90
CA LYS A 645 24.42 -11.37 -7.58
C LYS A 645 24.49 -12.22 -6.32
N SER A 646 23.75 -11.84 -5.29
CA SER A 646 23.55 -12.65 -4.08
C SER A 646 22.09 -12.79 -3.68
N ILE A 647 21.75 -13.98 -3.19
CA ILE A 647 20.43 -14.33 -2.66
C ILE A 647 20.61 -14.78 -1.21
N GLU A 648 19.97 -14.10 -0.27
CA GLU A 648 19.98 -14.44 1.14
C GLU A 648 18.55 -14.71 1.62
N ASN A 649 18.31 -15.93 2.08
CA ASN A 649 17.07 -16.34 2.72
C ASN A 649 17.39 -16.76 4.16
N ARG A 650 16.84 -16.05 5.15
CA ARG A 650 17.27 -16.19 6.55
C ARG A 650 16.11 -16.41 7.52
N HIS A 651 16.36 -17.21 8.55
CA HIS A 651 15.59 -17.32 9.78
C HIS A 651 14.06 -17.43 9.59
N ASN A 652 13.61 -18.62 9.19
CA ASN A 652 12.23 -18.98 8.87
C ASN A 652 11.59 -18.20 7.69
N ALA A 653 12.36 -17.38 6.97
CA ALA A 653 11.89 -16.79 5.73
C ALA A 653 11.70 -17.86 4.65
N MET A 654 10.76 -17.62 3.73
CA MET A 654 10.34 -18.61 2.75
C MET A 654 10.45 -18.11 1.32
N LEU A 655 11.14 -18.85 0.48
CA LEU A 655 11.02 -18.83 -0.98
C LEU A 655 10.23 -20.05 -1.42
N TYR A 656 9.09 -19.85 -2.07
CA TYR A 656 8.18 -20.95 -2.41
C TYR A 656 7.69 -20.89 -3.86
N SER A 657 7.58 -22.04 -4.49
CA SER A 657 6.87 -22.20 -5.76
C SER A 657 5.92 -23.40 -5.73
N GLY A 658 4.66 -23.17 -6.12
CA GLY A 658 3.68 -24.23 -6.34
C GLY A 658 3.91 -25.05 -7.62
N GLY A 659 4.80 -24.58 -8.51
CA GLY A 659 5.31 -25.32 -9.65
C GLY A 659 6.84 -25.29 -9.64
N ASP A 660 7.47 -24.86 -10.73
CA ASP A 660 8.93 -24.85 -10.87
C ASP A 660 9.56 -23.64 -10.18
N MET A 661 10.84 -23.76 -9.81
CA MET A 661 11.64 -22.67 -9.24
C MET A 661 13.02 -22.60 -9.90
N GLN A 662 13.43 -21.37 -10.24
CA GLN A 662 14.73 -21.07 -10.83
C GLN A 662 15.41 -19.94 -10.04
N LEU A 663 16.51 -20.25 -9.36
CA LEU A 663 17.30 -19.28 -8.61
C LEU A 663 18.69 -19.17 -9.25
N THR A 664 19.06 -17.98 -9.69
CA THR A 664 20.37 -17.69 -10.27
C THR A 664 21.04 -16.58 -9.47
N ALA A 665 22.17 -16.91 -8.83
CA ALA A 665 23.03 -15.95 -8.15
C ALA A 665 24.39 -15.90 -8.87
N ALA A 666 24.91 -14.72 -9.19
CA ALA A 666 26.24 -14.62 -9.80
C ALA A 666 27.36 -15.11 -8.86
N ASP A 667 27.20 -14.85 -7.54
CA ASP A 667 28.21 -15.15 -6.53
C ASP A 667 27.72 -16.23 -5.55
N THR A 668 26.75 -15.92 -4.68
CA THR A 668 26.36 -16.79 -3.57
C THR A 668 24.86 -16.81 -3.35
N LEU A 669 24.31 -18.00 -3.15
CA LEU A 669 23.00 -18.22 -2.54
C LEU A 669 23.22 -18.77 -1.13
N THR A 670 22.70 -18.08 -0.13
CA THR A 670 22.72 -18.50 1.27
C THR A 670 21.29 -18.71 1.76
N ASN A 671 20.97 -19.93 2.16
CA ASN A 671 19.76 -20.29 2.88
C ASN A 671 20.14 -20.67 4.30
N GLN A 672 19.82 -19.82 5.28
CA GLN A 672 20.28 -19.95 6.66
C GLN A 672 19.09 -20.07 7.60
N GLY A 673 18.82 -21.27 8.13
CA GLY A 673 17.68 -21.55 9.00
C GLY A 673 16.32 -21.16 8.39
N ALA A 674 16.22 -21.25 7.06
CA ALA A 674 15.10 -20.77 6.26
C ALA A 674 14.71 -21.83 5.21
N SER A 675 13.61 -21.60 4.48
CA SER A 675 13.07 -22.58 3.54
C SER A 675 13.10 -22.09 2.08
N ILE A 676 13.62 -22.94 1.20
CA ILE A 676 13.50 -22.83 -0.26
C ILE A 676 12.80 -24.09 -0.76
N GLU A 677 11.56 -23.95 -1.23
CA GLU A 677 10.70 -25.11 -1.53
C GLU A 677 9.99 -24.97 -2.88
N SER A 678 10.28 -25.90 -3.78
CA SER A 678 9.61 -26.05 -5.07
C SER A 678 8.75 -27.31 -5.05
N MET A 679 7.48 -27.22 -5.47
CA MET A 679 6.63 -28.41 -5.68
C MET A 679 6.91 -29.11 -7.02
N GLY A 680 7.44 -28.36 -8.00
CA GLY A 680 7.92 -28.85 -9.28
C GLY A 680 9.42 -29.12 -9.24
N ASN A 681 10.12 -28.74 -10.31
CA ASN A 681 11.56 -28.81 -10.42
C ASN A 681 12.21 -27.62 -9.70
N LEU A 682 13.42 -27.82 -9.17
CA LEU A 682 14.24 -26.75 -8.60
C LEU A 682 15.57 -26.69 -9.35
N THR A 683 15.87 -25.53 -9.93
CA THR A 683 17.21 -25.23 -10.45
C THR A 683 17.83 -24.11 -9.63
N ILE A 684 18.99 -24.36 -9.05
CA ILE A 684 19.82 -23.33 -8.41
C ILE A 684 21.14 -23.25 -9.17
N GLN A 685 21.51 -22.05 -9.63
CA GLN A 685 22.80 -21.76 -10.24
C GLN A 685 23.49 -20.67 -9.43
N ALA A 686 24.63 -20.97 -8.81
CA ALA A 686 25.43 -20.00 -8.06
C ALA A 686 26.91 -20.39 -7.97
N GLY A 687 27.80 -19.42 -7.76
CA GLY A 687 29.20 -19.73 -7.44
C GLY A 687 29.31 -20.59 -6.18
N GLN A 688 28.56 -20.22 -5.13
CA GLN A 688 28.37 -21.02 -3.91
C GLN A 688 26.89 -21.13 -3.55
N ILE A 689 26.47 -22.34 -3.16
CA ILE A 689 25.14 -22.67 -2.66
C ILE A 689 25.34 -23.11 -1.20
N ARG A 690 24.98 -22.26 -0.25
CA ARG A 690 25.16 -22.49 1.19
C ARG A 690 23.80 -22.74 1.83
N ASN A 691 23.61 -23.93 2.38
CA ASN A 691 22.46 -24.31 3.16
C ASN A 691 22.92 -24.57 4.60
N GLU A 692 22.55 -23.69 5.51
CA GLU A 692 23.16 -23.58 6.84
C GLU A 692 22.10 -23.55 7.93
N ASN A 693 22.48 -24.03 9.11
CA ASN A 693 21.67 -23.96 10.31
C ASN A 693 22.09 -22.72 11.10
N ASP A 694 21.17 -21.77 11.32
CA ASP A 694 21.49 -20.52 12.02
C ASP A 694 21.45 -20.66 13.55
N ALA A 695 20.88 -21.74 14.08
CA ALA A 695 20.70 -21.96 15.51
C ALA A 695 20.98 -23.42 15.91
N PHE A 696 22.07 -24.01 15.38
CA PHE A 696 22.50 -25.35 15.76
C PHE A 696 23.39 -25.35 17.01
N ALA A 697 23.02 -26.12 18.02
CA ALA A 697 23.90 -26.40 19.16
C ALA A 697 23.75 -27.85 19.60
N ALA A 698 24.89 -28.48 19.89
CA ALA A 698 24.97 -29.77 20.56
C ALA A 698 25.63 -29.60 21.93
N LYS A 699 25.37 -30.54 22.84
CA LYS A 699 25.94 -30.57 24.18
C LYS A 699 26.38 -31.99 24.49
N ARG A 700 27.63 -32.13 24.97
CA ARG A 700 28.07 -33.40 25.58
C ARG A 700 27.48 -33.52 26.99
N VAL A 701 26.61 -34.49 27.18
CA VAL A 701 26.02 -34.86 28.47
C VAL A 701 26.65 -36.16 28.97
N SER A 702 26.56 -36.42 30.28
CA SER A 702 27.13 -37.63 30.87
C SER A 702 26.15 -38.32 31.82
N SER A 703 26.29 -39.64 31.92
CA SER A 703 25.58 -40.45 32.91
C SER A 703 26.01 -40.09 34.33
N GLU A 704 25.27 -40.58 35.33
CA GLU A 704 25.81 -40.62 36.68
C GLU A 704 27.07 -41.51 36.74
N TRP A 705 27.94 -41.24 37.73
CA TRP A 705 29.09 -42.09 38.00
C TRP A 705 28.62 -43.41 38.59
N VAL A 706 29.03 -44.52 38.00
CA VAL A 706 28.65 -45.87 38.42
C VAL A 706 29.85 -46.56 39.03
N ASP A 707 29.72 -47.08 40.26
CA ASP A 707 30.73 -47.95 40.86
C ASP A 707 30.77 -49.29 40.12
N ASN A 708 31.94 -49.64 39.60
CA ASN A 708 32.14 -50.92 38.92
C ASN A 708 32.35 -52.03 39.95
N PRO A 709 32.01 -53.29 39.61
CA PRO A 709 32.39 -54.43 40.42
C PRO A 709 33.90 -54.45 40.70
N GLU A 710 34.29 -54.63 41.97
CA GLU A 710 35.71 -54.72 42.33
C GLU A 710 36.38 -55.88 41.59
N LYS A 711 37.56 -55.62 41.03
CA LYS A 711 38.39 -56.64 40.36
C LYS A 711 39.63 -56.98 41.19
N ILE A 712 40.15 -58.19 41.02
CA ILE A 712 41.37 -58.67 41.66
C ILE A 712 42.37 -59.03 40.58
N ARG A 713 43.51 -58.33 40.55
CA ARG A 713 44.65 -58.68 39.70
C ARG A 713 45.59 -59.62 40.44
N ILE A 714 45.94 -60.74 39.82
CA ILE A 714 46.83 -61.72 40.45
C ILE A 714 48.29 -61.29 40.23
N ASP A 715 48.99 -60.89 41.29
CA ASP A 715 50.40 -60.46 41.21
C ASP A 715 51.38 -61.56 41.69
N GLN A 716 50.87 -62.75 41.97
CA GLN A 716 51.67 -63.86 42.48
C GLN A 716 52.65 -64.34 41.41
N ALA A 717 53.94 -64.10 41.65
CA ALA A 717 55.00 -64.58 40.77
C ALA A 717 54.91 -66.10 40.56
N GLY A 718 54.89 -66.53 39.29
CA GLY A 718 54.80 -67.93 38.87
C GLY A 718 53.38 -68.51 38.81
N HIS A 719 52.34 -67.69 39.00
CA HIS A 719 50.95 -68.07 38.77
C HIS A 719 50.64 -68.03 37.26
N PRO A 720 49.86 -68.97 36.69
CA PRO A 720 49.51 -69.00 35.27
C PRO A 720 48.71 -67.77 34.82
N GLU A 721 47.88 -67.24 35.71
CA GLU A 721 47.05 -66.04 35.48
C GLU A 721 47.73 -64.76 36.04
N GLN A 722 49.05 -64.79 36.23
CA GLN A 722 49.78 -63.63 36.76
C GLN A 722 49.62 -62.43 35.82
N GLY A 723 49.17 -61.30 36.36
CA GLY A 723 48.94 -60.05 35.64
C GLY A 723 47.49 -59.86 35.15
N GLU A 724 46.68 -60.91 35.16
CA GLU A 724 45.27 -60.85 34.76
C GLU A 724 44.37 -60.39 35.91
N SER A 725 43.25 -59.74 35.57
CA SER A 725 42.29 -59.17 36.51
C SER A 725 40.91 -59.79 36.33
N PHE A 726 40.32 -60.28 37.42
CA PHE A 726 39.04 -60.99 37.40
C PHE A 726 38.08 -60.39 38.43
N ASP A 727 36.80 -60.71 38.35
CA ASP A 727 35.82 -60.16 39.30
C ASP A 727 36.10 -60.66 40.72
N ARG A 728 35.96 -59.80 41.74
CA ARG A 728 36.18 -60.16 43.15
C ARG A 728 35.32 -61.35 43.58
N SER A 729 34.15 -61.52 42.97
CA SER A 729 33.25 -62.66 43.21
C SER A 729 33.84 -64.02 42.83
N GLU A 730 34.86 -64.05 41.96
CA GLU A 730 35.56 -65.25 41.52
C GLU A 730 36.64 -65.70 42.52
N PHE A 731 36.82 -65.00 43.64
CA PHE A 731 37.86 -65.34 44.60
C PHE A 731 37.28 -65.75 45.95
N SER A 732 37.86 -66.80 46.53
CA SER A 732 37.60 -67.20 47.90
C SER A 732 38.73 -66.78 48.84
N ASN A 733 38.40 -66.66 50.14
CA ASN A 733 39.36 -66.42 51.22
C ASN A 733 40.20 -65.13 51.10
N LEU A 734 39.78 -64.15 50.29
CA LEU A 734 40.44 -62.84 50.17
C LEU A 734 40.58 -62.14 51.54
N SER A 735 39.55 -62.23 52.39
CA SER A 735 39.48 -61.62 53.73
C SER A 735 40.03 -62.50 54.86
N SER A 736 40.47 -63.73 54.59
CA SER A 736 40.88 -64.69 55.63
C SER A 736 42.16 -64.30 56.38
N GLY A 737 42.87 -63.27 55.91
CA GLY A 737 44.22 -62.92 56.38
C GLY A 737 45.32 -63.89 55.93
N TYR A 738 44.93 -64.98 55.25
CA TYR A 738 45.79 -66.06 54.76
C TYR A 738 45.65 -66.21 53.23
N ARG A 739 45.76 -67.41 52.66
CA ARG A 739 45.90 -67.64 51.21
C ARG A 739 44.57 -67.46 50.48
N ALA A 740 44.59 -66.80 49.32
CA ALA A 740 43.43 -66.64 48.44
C ALA A 740 43.52 -67.62 47.27
N TYR A 741 42.37 -67.92 46.67
CA TYR A 741 42.22 -68.80 45.53
C TYR A 741 41.31 -68.12 44.51
N HIS A 742 41.71 -68.18 43.24
CA HIS A 742 40.88 -67.78 42.12
C HIS A 742 40.09 -69.00 41.65
N HIS A 743 38.80 -68.81 41.48
CA HIS A 743 37.82 -69.78 40.97
C HIS A 743 37.24 -69.19 39.70
N PRO A 744 37.94 -69.34 38.56
CA PRO A 744 37.49 -68.73 37.32
C PRO A 744 36.09 -69.25 37.00
N LYS A 745 35.16 -68.33 36.73
CA LYS A 745 33.80 -68.72 36.34
C LYS A 745 33.82 -69.39 34.97
N ALA A 746 32.99 -70.42 34.82
CA ALA A 746 32.77 -71.02 33.51
C ALA A 746 32.10 -69.98 32.58
N MET A 747 32.66 -69.82 31.38
CA MET A 747 32.00 -69.08 30.31
C MET A 747 30.72 -69.84 29.95
N PRO A 748 29.57 -69.14 29.85
CA PRO A 748 28.35 -69.75 29.34
C PRO A 748 28.57 -70.21 27.89
N THR A 749 27.80 -71.19 27.45
CA THR A 749 27.71 -71.56 26.04
C THR A 749 26.31 -71.21 25.53
N TYR A 750 26.22 -70.65 24.33
CA TYR A 750 24.96 -70.25 23.70
C TYR A 750 24.56 -71.23 22.61
N ALA A 751 23.26 -71.38 22.33
CA ALA A 751 22.81 -72.20 21.20
C ALA A 751 23.21 -71.51 19.86
N PRO A 752 23.49 -72.26 18.78
CA PRO A 752 23.76 -71.68 17.45
C PRO A 752 22.60 -70.81 16.98
N ALA A 753 22.84 -69.87 16.06
CA ALA A 753 21.83 -68.87 15.68
C ALA A 753 20.62 -69.49 14.97
N TYR A 754 20.81 -70.67 14.38
CA TYR A 754 19.77 -71.50 13.81
C TYR A 754 20.07 -72.97 14.05
N ASP A 755 19.02 -73.77 14.15
CA ASP A 755 19.08 -75.23 14.08
C ASP A 755 18.70 -75.72 12.68
N THR A 756 19.12 -76.95 12.36
CA THR A 756 18.68 -77.63 11.13
C THR A 756 17.50 -78.53 11.46
N VAL A 757 16.43 -78.45 10.68
CA VAL A 757 15.27 -79.33 10.84
C VAL A 757 15.71 -80.77 10.58
N GLU A 758 15.70 -81.58 11.63
CA GLU A 758 16.06 -82.99 11.56
C GLU A 758 14.94 -83.81 10.89
N ALA A 759 15.28 -85.02 10.42
CA ALA A 759 14.28 -85.92 9.84
C ALA A 759 13.27 -86.35 10.93
N PRO A 760 11.95 -86.29 10.67
CA PRO A 760 10.95 -86.66 11.66
C PRO A 760 11.10 -88.13 12.06
N GLU A 761 10.86 -88.42 13.34
CA GLU A 761 10.90 -89.79 13.84
C GLU A 761 9.81 -90.66 13.16
N PRO A 762 10.01 -92.00 13.07
CA PRO A 762 9.05 -92.88 12.39
C PRO A 762 7.63 -92.80 13.00
N GLY A 763 6.74 -92.07 12.34
CA GLY A 763 5.35 -91.86 12.78
C GLY A 763 4.91 -90.40 12.81
N GLU A 764 5.84 -89.45 12.73
CA GLU A 764 5.56 -88.02 12.64
C GLU A 764 5.51 -87.54 11.19
N THR A 765 4.55 -86.65 10.89
CA THR A 765 4.47 -85.97 9.59
C THR A 765 5.34 -84.72 9.62
N ALA A 766 6.25 -84.60 8.64
CA ALA A 766 7.08 -83.40 8.48
C ALA A 766 6.23 -82.13 8.39
N ASP A 767 6.67 -81.06 9.04
CA ASP A 767 6.07 -79.74 8.92
C ASP A 767 6.18 -79.27 7.46
N PRO A 768 5.06 -79.00 6.76
CA PRO A 768 5.08 -78.53 5.38
C PRO A 768 5.80 -77.19 5.20
N ASP A 769 5.80 -76.35 6.24
CA ASP A 769 6.35 -75.00 6.19
C ASP A 769 7.87 -74.98 6.48
N HIS A 770 8.42 -76.08 7.01
CA HIS A 770 9.84 -76.23 7.33
C HIS A 770 10.37 -77.63 6.95
N PRO A 771 10.80 -77.86 5.69
CA PRO A 771 11.25 -79.16 5.23
C PRO A 771 12.54 -79.60 5.95
N VAL A 772 12.74 -80.92 6.08
CA VAL A 772 13.95 -81.53 6.64
C VAL A 772 15.20 -80.96 5.94
N GLY A 773 16.13 -80.43 6.72
CA GLY A 773 17.34 -79.74 6.26
C GLY A 773 17.21 -78.22 6.10
N SER A 774 16.04 -77.62 6.35
CA SER A 774 15.89 -76.16 6.44
C SER A 774 16.47 -75.61 7.74
N LEU A 775 16.90 -74.34 7.73
CA LEU A 775 17.40 -73.65 8.92
C LEU A 775 16.23 -72.97 9.64
N ILE A 776 16.08 -73.22 10.93
CA ILE A 776 15.12 -72.53 11.80
C ILE A 776 15.91 -71.64 12.75
N ALA A 777 15.57 -70.36 12.80
CA ALA A 777 16.19 -69.41 13.71
C ALA A 777 15.89 -69.81 15.17
N ASN A 778 16.94 -69.89 15.99
CA ASN A 778 16.82 -70.17 17.43
C ASN A 778 16.52 -68.91 18.25
N TYR A 779 16.66 -67.74 17.63
CA TYR A 779 16.48 -66.44 18.26
C TYR A 779 15.49 -65.60 17.44
N GLU A 780 14.60 -64.90 18.16
CA GLU A 780 13.62 -64.00 17.57
C GLU A 780 14.28 -62.75 16.98
N TRP A 781 13.61 -62.08 16.06
CA TRP A 781 14.13 -60.92 15.31
C TRP A 781 14.65 -59.76 16.18
N ASN A 782 14.17 -59.65 17.42
CA ASN A 782 14.56 -58.64 18.39
C ASN A 782 15.29 -59.19 19.63
N ASP A 783 15.80 -60.42 19.58
CA ASP A 783 16.38 -61.08 20.75
C ASP A 783 17.60 -60.31 21.32
N PRO A 784 17.72 -60.12 22.65
CA PRO A 784 18.87 -59.48 23.27
C PRO A 784 20.23 -60.14 22.96
N ILE A 785 20.26 -61.38 22.48
CA ILE A 785 21.49 -62.06 22.09
C ILE A 785 22.24 -61.32 20.98
N PHE A 786 21.53 -60.64 20.06
CA PHE A 786 22.15 -59.85 19.01
C PHE A 786 22.99 -58.73 19.63
N GLN A 787 22.44 -58.04 20.62
CA GLN A 787 23.14 -56.98 21.35
C GLN A 787 24.32 -57.53 22.16
N THR A 788 24.16 -58.72 22.76
CA THR A 788 25.22 -59.42 23.51
C THR A 788 26.48 -59.64 22.65
N PHE A 789 26.28 -59.88 21.34
CA PHE A 789 27.35 -60.04 20.37
C PHE A 789 27.63 -58.78 19.53
N GLY A 790 27.15 -57.61 19.95
CA GLY A 790 27.40 -56.33 19.27
C GLY A 790 26.80 -56.25 17.86
N LEU A 791 25.62 -56.84 17.67
CA LEU A 791 24.80 -56.77 16.47
C LEU A 791 23.50 -56.00 16.79
N THR A 792 23.02 -55.19 15.84
CA THR A 792 21.75 -54.46 16.00
C THR A 792 20.59 -55.37 15.63
N PRO A 793 19.63 -55.64 16.54
CA PRO A 793 18.45 -56.45 16.23
C PRO A 793 17.57 -55.77 15.17
N MET A 794 16.66 -56.53 14.54
CA MET A 794 15.67 -55.97 13.65
C MET A 794 14.74 -55.02 14.42
N VAL A 795 14.34 -53.91 13.77
CA VAL A 795 13.49 -52.86 14.39
C VAL A 795 12.00 -53.07 14.19
N THR A 796 11.62 -53.96 13.27
CA THR A 796 10.23 -54.28 12.96
C THR A 796 10.06 -55.79 12.86
N SER A 797 8.89 -56.27 13.27
CA SER A 797 8.49 -57.66 13.03
C SER A 797 8.38 -57.94 11.53
N ARG A 798 8.54 -59.20 11.15
CA ARG A 798 8.40 -59.66 9.77
C ARG A 798 7.06 -59.19 9.18
N PRO A 799 7.02 -58.50 8.02
CA PRO A 799 5.77 -58.06 7.39
C PRO A 799 4.83 -59.22 7.06
N ASP A 800 3.53 -59.06 7.36
CA ASP A 800 2.50 -60.10 7.17
C ASP A 800 2.10 -60.30 5.69
N THR A 801 2.24 -59.28 4.84
CA THR A 801 1.89 -59.33 3.42
C THR A 801 3.06 -59.78 2.54
N VAL A 802 2.83 -60.83 1.75
CA VAL A 802 3.81 -61.38 0.80
C VAL A 802 4.13 -60.38 -0.31
N GLY A 803 5.40 -59.97 -0.43
CA GLY A 803 5.85 -58.94 -1.39
C GLY A 803 7.34 -58.60 -1.27
N ASP A 804 7.78 -57.52 -1.93
CA ASP A 804 9.19 -57.08 -1.94
C ASP A 804 9.70 -56.70 -0.54
N ALA A 805 8.87 -56.05 0.28
CA ALA A 805 9.22 -55.69 1.66
C ALA A 805 9.49 -56.92 2.55
N GLN A 806 8.69 -57.98 2.39
CA GLN A 806 8.88 -59.23 3.13
C GLN A 806 10.18 -59.94 2.69
N ARG A 807 10.47 -59.99 1.38
CA ARG A 807 11.73 -60.56 0.86
C ARG A 807 12.96 -59.78 1.31
N ALA A 808 12.87 -58.45 1.34
CA ALA A 808 13.95 -57.59 1.83
C ALA A 808 14.21 -57.81 3.33
N TRP A 809 13.14 -57.91 4.13
CA TRP A 809 13.22 -58.24 5.55
C TRP A 809 13.84 -59.62 5.78
N ASP A 810 13.37 -60.66 5.07
CA ASP A 810 13.89 -62.03 5.18
C ASP A 810 15.39 -62.11 4.86
N SER A 811 15.83 -61.42 3.79
CA SER A 811 17.23 -61.37 3.39
C SER A 811 18.11 -60.65 4.43
N GLN A 812 17.62 -59.53 4.98
CA GLN A 812 18.30 -58.82 6.06
C GLN A 812 18.38 -59.68 7.33
N PHE A 813 17.30 -60.37 7.69
CA PHE A 813 17.25 -61.17 8.90
C PHE A 813 18.16 -62.40 8.80
N GLN A 814 18.20 -63.05 7.63
CA GLN A 814 19.13 -64.14 7.37
C GLN A 814 20.59 -63.68 7.43
N THR A 815 20.90 -62.49 6.90
CA THR A 815 22.24 -61.92 6.99
C THR A 815 22.64 -61.67 8.45
N LEU A 816 21.71 -61.15 9.25
CA LEU A 816 21.91 -60.90 10.67
C LEU A 816 22.10 -62.21 11.46
N LEU A 817 21.31 -63.24 11.18
CA LEU A 817 21.46 -64.57 11.79
C LEU A 817 22.79 -65.22 11.44
N ASN A 818 23.27 -65.12 10.21
CA ASN A 818 24.59 -65.66 9.82
C ASN A 818 25.74 -64.95 10.57
N GLN A 819 25.65 -63.63 10.73
CA GLN A 819 26.62 -62.86 11.53
C GLN A 819 26.58 -63.27 13.02
N LEU A 820 25.38 -63.52 13.55
CA LEU A 820 25.23 -64.00 14.92
C LEU A 820 25.82 -65.41 15.07
N ASP A 821 25.58 -66.30 14.12
CA ASP A 821 26.06 -67.69 14.15
C ASP A 821 27.59 -67.78 14.18
N GLU A 822 28.25 -66.97 13.35
CA GLU A 822 29.70 -66.89 13.32
C GLU A 822 30.27 -66.40 14.67
N LYS A 823 29.62 -65.41 15.28
CA LYS A 823 30.02 -64.88 16.59
C LYS A 823 29.76 -65.86 17.73
N ILE A 824 28.60 -66.52 17.75
CA ILE A 824 28.28 -67.55 18.75
C ILE A 824 29.23 -68.73 18.63
N THR A 825 29.52 -69.21 17.41
CA THR A 825 30.46 -70.31 17.17
C THR A 825 31.85 -69.96 17.68
N ALA A 826 32.36 -68.76 17.35
CA ALA A 826 33.66 -68.30 17.83
C ALA A 826 33.71 -68.17 19.36
N TYR A 827 32.65 -67.63 19.96
CA TYR A 827 32.53 -67.47 21.40
C TYR A 827 32.45 -68.80 22.13
N ASN A 828 31.62 -69.74 21.67
CA ASN A 828 31.50 -71.06 22.26
C ASN A 828 32.80 -71.84 22.18
N ALA A 829 33.54 -71.74 21.07
CA ALA A 829 34.87 -72.34 20.95
C ALA A 829 35.89 -71.72 21.95
N GLN A 830 35.75 -70.43 22.27
CA GLN A 830 36.52 -69.79 23.34
C GLN A 830 36.05 -70.25 24.72
N ALA A 831 34.73 -70.33 24.95
CA ALA A 831 34.13 -70.80 26.18
C ALA A 831 34.53 -72.25 26.49
N GLU A 832 34.54 -73.13 25.50
CA GLU A 832 35.02 -74.51 25.66
C GLU A 832 36.50 -74.58 26.00
N LYS A 833 37.36 -73.79 25.32
CA LYS A 833 38.79 -73.72 25.65
C LYS A 833 39.04 -73.17 27.05
N HIS A 834 38.32 -72.11 27.43
CA HIS A 834 38.38 -71.48 28.75
C HIS A 834 37.89 -72.45 29.84
N ASN A 835 36.74 -73.07 29.62
CA ASN A 835 36.12 -74.01 30.55
C ASN A 835 36.95 -75.29 30.73
N ALA A 836 37.58 -75.78 29.66
CA ALA A 836 38.50 -76.91 29.73
C ALA A 836 39.79 -76.58 30.52
N ALA A 837 40.19 -75.30 30.60
CA ALA A 837 41.37 -74.85 31.35
C ALA A 837 41.12 -74.67 32.87
N LEU A 838 39.87 -74.60 33.32
CA LEU A 838 39.48 -74.35 34.73
C LEU A 838 40.00 -75.42 35.72
N GLY A 839 40.35 -76.62 35.24
CA GLY A 839 40.78 -77.74 36.08
C GLY A 839 42.21 -77.67 36.65
N LEU A 840 43.02 -76.65 36.32
CA LEU A 840 44.44 -76.56 36.70
C LEU A 840 44.80 -75.37 37.62
N THR A 841 43.94 -74.36 37.77
CA THR A 841 44.23 -73.10 38.49
C THR A 841 43.63 -73.04 39.90
N ASP A 842 42.53 -73.76 40.16
CA ASP A 842 41.73 -73.78 41.40
C ASP A 842 42.48 -74.18 42.70
N THR A 843 43.66 -74.80 42.58
CA THR A 843 44.48 -75.25 43.73
C THR A 843 45.71 -74.38 43.98
N GLN A 844 45.95 -73.39 43.11
CA GLN A 844 47.15 -72.56 43.14
C GLN A 844 46.99 -71.40 44.12
N LYS A 845 48.02 -71.21 44.95
CA LYS A 845 47.96 -70.32 46.10
C LYS A 845 48.33 -68.90 45.68
N ILE A 846 47.41 -67.97 45.84
CA ILE A 846 47.65 -66.55 45.58
C ILE A 846 47.96 -65.86 46.91
N ASN A 847 49.23 -65.49 47.11
CA ASN A 847 49.64 -64.73 48.30
C ASN A 847 49.61 -63.22 48.06
N ASN A 848 50.06 -62.78 46.89
CA ASN A 848 50.08 -61.39 46.46
C ASN A 848 49.08 -61.17 45.32
N TYR A 849 48.24 -60.17 45.47
CA TYR A 849 47.25 -59.70 44.50
C TYR A 849 46.98 -58.21 44.73
N THR A 850 46.40 -57.56 43.74
CA THR A 850 45.96 -56.16 43.82
C THR A 850 44.44 -56.09 43.72
N ILE A 851 43.80 -55.43 44.69
CA ILE A 851 42.38 -55.08 44.60
C ILE A 851 42.26 -53.84 43.74
N ILE A 852 41.37 -53.85 42.75
CA ILE A 852 41.05 -52.73 41.86
C ILE A 852 39.62 -52.31 42.17
N ARG A 853 39.44 -51.07 42.63
CA ARG A 853 38.13 -50.44 42.84
C ARG A 853 38.01 -49.33 41.83
N SER A 854 36.99 -49.36 40.98
CA SER A 854 36.81 -48.34 39.96
C SER A 854 35.37 -47.89 39.86
N HIS A 855 35.20 -46.72 39.27
CA HIS A 855 33.92 -46.14 38.90
C HIS A 855 34.06 -45.47 37.54
N SER A 856 33.00 -45.56 36.74
CA SER A 856 32.98 -45.12 35.36
C SER A 856 31.84 -44.15 35.08
N GLN A 857 32.03 -43.31 34.07
CA GLN A 857 31.02 -42.43 33.52
C GLN A 857 31.11 -42.45 32.01
N THR A 858 29.97 -42.59 31.34
CA THR A 858 29.86 -42.51 29.88
C THR A 858 29.25 -41.17 29.49
N SER A 859 29.78 -40.54 28.45
CA SER A 859 29.28 -39.27 27.91
C SER A 859 29.03 -39.34 26.41
N HIS A 860 27.99 -38.67 25.95
CA HIS A 860 27.55 -38.61 24.54
C HIS A 860 27.05 -37.20 24.20
N GLU A 861 27.00 -36.88 22.91
CA GLU A 861 26.45 -35.60 22.42
C GLU A 861 24.94 -35.68 22.17
N GLU A 862 24.22 -34.63 22.55
CA GLU A 862 22.79 -34.44 22.31
C GLU A 862 22.51 -33.09 21.66
N VAL A 863 21.58 -33.05 20.70
CA VAL A 863 21.13 -31.82 20.05
C VAL A 863 20.29 -31.00 21.03
N GLN A 864 20.69 -29.76 21.30
CA GLN A 864 19.98 -28.84 22.19
C GLN A 864 19.09 -27.87 21.44
N SER A 865 19.53 -27.43 20.26
CA SER A 865 18.78 -26.54 19.40
C SER A 865 19.12 -26.77 17.94
N THR A 866 18.14 -26.54 17.08
CA THR A 866 18.29 -26.58 15.64
C THR A 866 17.30 -25.61 15.01
N ASN A 867 17.73 -24.96 13.95
CA ASN A 867 16.88 -24.29 12.97
C ASN A 867 17.55 -24.49 11.61
N ALA A 868 17.31 -25.66 11.03
CA ALA A 868 17.98 -26.12 9.82
C ALA A 868 17.59 -25.30 8.60
N GLY A 869 18.55 -25.02 7.72
CA GLY A 869 18.24 -24.59 6.35
C GLY A 869 17.58 -25.74 5.59
N ILE A 870 16.48 -25.46 4.92
CA ILE A 870 15.71 -26.44 4.14
C ILE A 870 15.72 -26.04 2.66
N ILE A 871 16.24 -26.90 1.79
CA ILE A 871 16.11 -26.80 0.33
C ILE A 871 15.41 -28.05 -0.18
N ARG A 872 14.23 -27.89 -0.79
CA ARG A 872 13.40 -29.02 -1.24
C ARG A 872 12.85 -28.83 -2.65
N SER A 873 12.75 -29.95 -3.36
CA SER A 873 12.09 -30.06 -4.65
C SER A 873 11.11 -31.23 -4.62
N GLY A 874 9.88 -31.03 -5.11
CA GLY A 874 8.89 -32.09 -5.28
C GLY A 874 9.20 -33.02 -6.46
N GLN A 875 10.00 -32.54 -7.43
CA GLN A 875 10.49 -33.30 -8.58
C GLN A 875 12.02 -33.31 -8.59
N ALA A 876 12.64 -33.03 -9.74
CA ALA A 876 14.09 -33.04 -9.87
C ALA A 876 14.70 -31.77 -9.26
N MET A 877 15.92 -31.88 -8.77
CA MET A 877 16.71 -30.77 -8.28
C MET A 877 18.06 -30.73 -9.01
N ASN A 878 18.40 -29.58 -9.58
CA ASN A 878 19.69 -29.33 -10.20
C ASN A 878 20.41 -28.18 -9.47
N LEU A 879 21.59 -28.47 -8.92
CA LEU A 879 22.42 -27.54 -8.18
C LEU A 879 23.74 -27.30 -8.95
N ASP A 880 23.81 -26.18 -9.65
CA ASP A 880 25.01 -25.78 -10.40
C ASP A 880 25.85 -24.79 -9.60
N GLY A 881 26.88 -25.31 -8.92
CA GLY A 881 27.72 -24.54 -8.01
C GLY A 881 28.45 -25.38 -6.96
N ALA A 882 29.29 -24.74 -6.14
CA ALA A 882 29.83 -25.40 -4.95
C ALA A 882 28.77 -25.43 -3.83
N VAL A 883 28.31 -26.62 -3.48
CA VAL A 883 27.24 -26.87 -2.50
C VAL A 883 27.84 -27.14 -1.12
N TYR A 884 27.43 -26.36 -0.12
CA TYR A 884 27.75 -26.55 1.30
C TYR A 884 26.43 -26.75 2.04
N ASN A 885 26.27 -27.91 2.67
CA ASN A 885 25.14 -28.23 3.52
C ASN A 885 25.66 -28.52 4.93
N ASP A 886 25.36 -27.65 5.89
CA ASP A 886 25.87 -27.76 7.27
C ASP A 886 24.73 -27.89 8.27
N ASN A 887 24.62 -29.07 8.89
CA ASN A 887 23.56 -29.44 9.84
C ASN A 887 22.14 -29.06 9.33
N SER A 888 21.94 -29.25 8.03
CA SER A 888 20.80 -28.75 7.26
C SER A 888 20.32 -29.78 6.23
N GLN A 889 19.21 -29.50 5.55
CA GLN A 889 18.53 -30.48 4.69
C GLN A 889 18.43 -30.03 3.24
N ILE A 890 18.93 -30.86 2.32
CA ILE A 890 18.72 -30.76 0.88
C ILE A 890 18.10 -32.08 0.39
N THR A 891 16.87 -32.03 -0.13
CA THR A 891 16.16 -33.25 -0.57
C THR A 891 15.38 -33.02 -1.86
N ALA A 892 15.52 -33.95 -2.82
CA ALA A 892 14.73 -33.98 -4.04
C ALA A 892 13.72 -35.15 -4.02
N GLY A 893 12.52 -34.91 -4.55
CA GLY A 893 11.49 -35.93 -4.69
C GLY A 893 11.80 -36.95 -5.79
N SER A 894 12.53 -36.54 -6.83
CA SER A 894 13.12 -37.45 -7.82
C SER A 894 14.64 -37.38 -7.80
N THR A 895 15.28 -36.91 -8.86
CA THR A 895 16.75 -36.90 -9.01
C THR A 895 17.35 -35.64 -8.40
N LEU A 896 18.43 -35.79 -7.61
CA LEU A 896 19.28 -34.69 -7.15
C LEU A 896 20.60 -34.71 -7.93
N ILE A 897 20.87 -33.64 -8.68
CA ILE A 897 22.11 -33.46 -9.46
C ILE A 897 22.86 -32.25 -8.92
N ALA A 898 24.17 -32.41 -8.69
CA ALA A 898 25.08 -31.30 -8.39
C ALA A 898 26.30 -31.36 -9.32
N SER A 899 26.59 -30.27 -10.04
CA SER A 899 27.70 -30.19 -11.02
C SER A 899 29.01 -29.64 -10.43
N GLY A 900 29.03 -29.22 -9.17
CA GLY A 900 30.23 -28.75 -8.45
C GLY A 900 30.58 -29.56 -7.21
N THR A 901 31.50 -29.05 -6.38
CA THR A 901 31.88 -29.68 -5.10
C THR A 901 30.68 -29.74 -4.17
N VAL A 902 30.42 -30.89 -3.56
CA VAL A 902 29.41 -31.07 -2.51
C VAL A 902 30.09 -31.35 -1.17
N VAL A 903 29.90 -30.46 -0.21
CA VAL A 903 30.32 -30.63 1.19
C VAL A 903 29.07 -30.74 2.05
N ASN A 904 28.78 -31.96 2.49
CA ASN A 904 27.68 -32.24 3.40
C ASN A 904 28.23 -32.55 4.79
N THR A 905 28.11 -31.59 5.71
CA THR A 905 28.56 -31.68 7.10
C THR A 905 27.36 -31.94 8.00
N SER A 906 27.42 -33.01 8.77
CA SER A 906 26.46 -33.31 9.83
C SER A 906 27.24 -33.57 11.12
N LYS A 907 26.75 -33.06 12.23
CA LYS A 907 27.30 -33.37 13.56
C LYS A 907 27.13 -34.87 13.84
N GLU A 908 28.18 -35.48 14.36
CA GLU A 908 28.25 -36.91 14.74
C GLU A 908 28.52 -37.03 16.23
N ASN A 909 27.92 -38.02 16.88
CA ASN A 909 28.14 -38.40 18.27
C ASN A 909 29.22 -39.48 18.38
N GLN A 910 30.14 -39.33 19.35
CA GLN A 910 31.06 -40.36 19.79
C GLN A 910 30.97 -40.52 21.32
N GLU A 911 30.54 -41.69 21.77
CA GLU A 911 30.47 -41.99 23.19
C GLU A 911 31.87 -42.13 23.77
N ARG A 912 32.05 -41.61 24.99
CA ARG A 912 33.31 -41.65 25.72
C ARG A 912 33.08 -42.13 27.14
N THR A 913 33.75 -43.22 27.51
CA THR A 913 33.72 -43.77 28.87
C THR A 913 35.03 -43.48 29.58
N VAL A 914 34.98 -42.82 30.73
CA VAL A 914 36.15 -42.58 31.60
C VAL A 914 36.01 -43.41 32.86
N THR A 915 37.09 -44.10 33.24
CA THR A 915 37.15 -44.95 34.44
C THR A 915 38.25 -44.47 35.38
N PHE A 916 37.88 -44.10 36.59
CA PHE A 916 38.79 -43.75 37.68
C PHE A 916 38.78 -44.81 38.78
N GLY A 917 39.72 -44.70 39.70
CA GLY A 917 39.66 -45.39 40.98
C GLY A 917 41.04 -45.71 41.53
N THR A 918 41.13 -46.79 42.29
CA THR A 918 42.28 -47.08 43.14
C THR A 918 42.69 -48.55 43.08
N THR A 919 43.96 -48.79 43.35
CA THR A 919 44.56 -50.10 43.48
C THR A 919 45.15 -50.29 44.86
N GLN A 920 44.99 -51.49 45.43
CA GLN A 920 45.56 -51.84 46.73
C GLN A 920 46.27 -53.17 46.64
N GLY A 921 47.59 -53.13 46.53
CA GLY A 921 48.44 -54.31 46.51
C GLY A 921 48.50 -54.98 47.88
N SER A 922 48.39 -56.30 47.92
CA SER A 922 48.62 -57.10 49.12
C SER A 922 50.08 -57.58 49.20
N TYR A 923 50.58 -57.75 50.42
CA TYR A 923 51.88 -58.33 50.69
C TYR A 923 51.78 -59.33 51.84
N THR A 924 52.81 -60.16 52.01
CA THR A 924 52.83 -61.13 53.12
C THR A 924 54.07 -60.97 54.00
N TYR A 925 53.86 -60.93 55.32
CA TYR A 925 54.92 -60.83 56.32
C TYR A 925 54.76 -61.92 57.38
N LYS A 926 55.78 -62.15 58.20
CA LYS A 926 55.79 -63.17 59.25
C LYS A 926 55.67 -62.50 60.62
N LEU A 927 54.68 -62.87 61.42
CA LEU A 927 54.55 -62.36 62.80
C LEU A 927 55.69 -62.90 63.69
N HIS A 928 56.04 -62.15 64.73
CA HIS A 928 56.93 -62.64 65.77
C HIS A 928 56.33 -63.85 66.50
N TRP A 929 57.20 -64.65 67.10
CA TRP A 929 56.88 -65.93 67.75
C TRP A 929 55.71 -65.78 68.74
N PRO A 930 54.72 -66.71 68.79
CA PRO A 930 54.80 -68.11 68.34
C PRO A 930 54.09 -68.44 67.00
N HIS A 931 53.80 -67.46 66.15
CA HIS A 931 53.06 -67.72 64.90
C HIS A 931 53.93 -68.32 63.78
N LYS A 932 53.48 -69.44 63.16
CA LYS A 932 54.20 -70.15 62.07
C LYS A 932 53.80 -69.74 60.64
N ALA A 933 52.67 -69.04 60.46
CA ALA A 933 52.14 -68.69 59.14
C ALA A 933 52.48 -67.24 58.72
N ARG A 934 52.63 -67.00 57.42
CA ARG A 934 52.66 -65.64 56.86
C ARG A 934 51.24 -65.08 56.87
N VAL A 935 51.10 -63.82 57.30
CA VAL A 935 49.81 -63.10 57.32
C VAL A 935 49.85 -62.04 56.22
N ARG A 936 48.67 -61.79 55.63
CA ARG A 936 48.49 -60.78 54.59
C ARG A 936 48.35 -59.39 55.20
N GLY A 937 49.21 -58.49 54.78
CA GLY A 937 49.03 -57.05 54.93
C GLY A 937 48.59 -56.44 53.60
N TYR A 938 48.08 -55.22 53.65
CA TYR A 938 47.73 -54.43 52.47
C TYR A 938 48.57 -53.17 52.47
N ASN A 939 49.08 -52.82 51.30
CA ASN A 939 49.68 -51.52 51.09
C ASN A 939 48.61 -50.43 51.23
N LEU A 940 49.08 -49.18 51.31
CA LEU A 940 48.18 -48.04 51.11
C LEU A 940 47.55 -48.16 49.73
N GLU A 941 46.31 -47.72 49.67
CA GLU A 941 45.57 -47.61 48.42
C GLU A 941 46.19 -46.49 47.57
N VAL A 942 46.46 -46.80 46.30
CA VAL A 942 47.13 -45.91 45.35
C VAL A 942 46.19 -45.66 44.19
N PHE A 943 46.11 -44.41 43.73
CA PHE A 943 45.31 -44.06 42.56
C PHE A 943 45.74 -44.87 41.33
N MET A 944 44.79 -45.49 40.64
CA MET A 944 45.09 -46.27 39.44
C MET A 944 45.30 -45.35 38.24
N THR A 945 46.01 -45.82 37.21
CA THR A 945 46.03 -45.14 35.91
C THR A 945 44.63 -45.16 35.31
N PRO A 946 43.98 -44.00 35.09
CA PRO A 946 42.62 -43.96 34.55
C PRO A 946 42.54 -44.55 33.13
N GLN A 947 41.38 -45.10 32.79
CA GLN A 947 41.10 -45.66 31.46
C GLN A 947 40.12 -44.78 30.68
N VAL A 948 40.29 -44.71 29.37
CA VAL A 948 39.40 -44.00 28.45
C VAL A 948 39.05 -44.91 27.29
N GLU A 949 37.75 -45.10 27.04
CA GLU A 949 37.21 -45.88 25.92
C GLU A 949 36.37 -44.95 25.04
N LEU A 950 36.49 -45.12 23.71
CA LEU A 950 35.75 -44.34 22.72
C LEU A 950 34.95 -45.30 21.83
N SER A 951 33.68 -45.00 21.60
CA SER A 951 32.86 -45.73 20.62
C SER A 951 33.24 -45.35 19.19
N ASN A 952 32.66 -46.07 18.22
CA ASN A 952 32.57 -45.57 16.84
C ASN A 952 31.69 -44.31 16.79
N THR A 953 31.93 -43.45 15.81
CA THR A 953 31.06 -42.29 15.58
C THR A 953 29.71 -42.73 15.00
N SER A 954 28.66 -41.98 15.34
CA SER A 954 27.28 -42.21 14.89
C SER A 954 26.63 -40.88 14.51
N SER A 955 25.73 -40.86 13.51
CA SER A 955 25.09 -39.61 13.06
C SER A 955 24.05 -39.12 14.07
N LEU A 956 24.01 -37.80 14.32
CA LEU A 956 22.91 -37.16 15.07
C LEU A 956 21.67 -36.89 14.20
N ALA A 957 21.68 -37.29 12.92
CA ALA A 957 20.58 -37.11 11.96
C ALA A 957 20.12 -35.65 11.77
N VAL A 958 21.05 -34.70 11.93
CA VAL A 958 20.78 -33.25 11.80
C VAL A 958 21.02 -32.72 10.39
N GLY A 959 21.77 -33.44 9.56
CA GLY A 959 21.98 -33.14 8.15
C GLY A 959 21.37 -34.18 7.22
N ALA A 960 20.84 -33.74 6.08
CA ALA A 960 20.35 -34.62 5.01
C ALA A 960 20.77 -34.10 3.63
N TYR A 961 21.25 -35.01 2.78
CA TYR A 961 21.51 -34.79 1.36
C TYR A 961 21.09 -36.05 0.59
N ALA A 962 19.90 -36.06 0.01
CA ALA A 962 19.29 -37.27 -0.54
C ALA A 962 18.50 -37.02 -1.83
N ASP A 963 18.63 -37.96 -2.77
CA ASP A 963 17.66 -38.21 -3.83
C ASP A 963 16.52 -39.09 -3.31
N HIS A 964 15.37 -39.05 -3.99
CA HIS A 964 14.19 -39.86 -3.64
C HIS A 964 13.83 -39.78 -2.14
N GLY A 965 14.04 -38.62 -1.52
CA GLY A 965 13.53 -38.34 -0.18
C GLY A 965 12.02 -38.55 -0.19
N THR A 966 11.41 -38.82 0.98
CA THR A 966 9.94 -38.89 1.06
C THR A 966 9.38 -37.68 0.35
N VAL A 967 8.77 -37.92 -0.82
CA VAL A 967 8.05 -36.92 -1.59
C VAL A 967 7.20 -36.21 -0.53
N PRO A 968 7.24 -34.86 -0.42
CA PRO A 968 6.21 -34.21 0.36
C PRO A 968 4.94 -34.86 -0.14
N ALA A 969 4.19 -35.53 0.74
CA ALA A 969 2.89 -35.99 0.31
C ALA A 969 2.27 -34.78 -0.39
N ARG A 970 1.27 -34.98 -1.23
CA ARG A 970 0.29 -33.91 -1.37
C ARG A 970 -0.41 -33.69 0.01
N GLN A 971 0.30 -33.58 1.14
CA GLN A 971 0.36 -32.34 1.88
C GLN A 971 0.40 -31.19 0.87
N ASP A 972 -0.78 -30.94 0.30
CA ASP A 972 -1.42 -29.66 0.55
C ASP A 972 -0.77 -29.10 1.79
N ILE A 973 0.03 -28.07 1.60
CA ILE A 973 0.32 -27.06 2.60
C ILE A 973 -1.01 -26.89 3.34
N THR A 974 -1.16 -27.65 4.42
CA THR A 974 -2.49 -28.03 4.89
C THR A 974 -3.21 -26.78 5.24
N GLU A 975 -4.53 -26.83 5.22
CA GLU A 975 -5.47 -25.83 5.71
C GLU A 975 -4.82 -24.71 6.54
N THR A 976 -4.00 -24.96 7.55
CA THR A 976 -3.16 -23.99 8.28
C THR A 976 -2.33 -22.96 7.48
N ALA A 977 -1.58 -23.32 6.43
CA ALA A 977 -0.73 -22.36 5.70
C ALA A 977 -1.45 -21.75 4.49
N ARG A 978 -2.40 -22.48 3.88
CA ARG A 978 -3.41 -21.88 3.03
C ARG A 978 -4.42 -21.03 3.78
N ASN A 979 -4.73 -21.29 5.04
CA ASN A 979 -5.60 -20.48 5.90
C ASN A 979 -4.80 -19.38 6.55
N LYS A 980 -3.49 -19.48 6.75
CA LYS A 980 -2.67 -18.28 7.00
C LYS A 980 -2.73 -17.40 5.76
N VAL A 981 -2.37 -17.92 4.59
CA VAL A 981 -2.41 -17.16 3.34
C VAL A 981 -3.83 -16.70 2.97
N SER A 982 -4.88 -17.49 3.21
CA SER A 982 -6.29 -17.20 2.91
C SER A 982 -7.01 -16.40 4.00
N SER A 983 -6.62 -16.51 5.29
CA SER A 983 -7.08 -15.56 6.33
C SER A 983 -6.48 -14.17 6.13
N TYR A 984 -5.37 -14.09 5.38
CA TYR A 984 -4.78 -12.82 4.93
C TYR A 984 -5.28 -12.37 3.54
N LEU A 985 -5.92 -13.24 2.75
CA LEU A 985 -6.48 -12.92 1.42
C LEU A 985 -8.02 -12.78 1.42
N ASP A 986 -8.68 -12.99 2.56
CA ASP A 986 -10.10 -12.73 2.76
C ASP A 986 -10.27 -11.52 3.70
N PRO A 987 -10.68 -10.33 3.20
CA PRO A 987 -10.93 -9.16 4.04
C PRO A 987 -12.09 -9.35 5.03
N PHE A 988 -12.79 -10.49 5.00
CA PHE A 988 -13.91 -10.81 5.89
C PHE A 988 -13.68 -12.02 6.81
N SER A 989 -12.51 -12.67 6.80
CA SER A 989 -12.25 -13.76 7.74
C SER A 989 -12.05 -13.19 9.15
N LEU A 990 -13.01 -13.43 10.04
CA LEU A 990 -12.86 -13.11 11.45
C LEU A 990 -11.89 -14.09 12.10
N ASP A 991 -10.76 -13.59 12.60
CA ASP A 991 -9.93 -14.32 13.55
C ASP A 991 -10.74 -14.51 14.86
N THR A 992 -11.35 -15.68 14.99
CA THR A 992 -12.11 -16.09 16.19
C THR A 992 -11.22 -16.64 17.30
N LYS A 993 -9.89 -16.74 17.08
CA LYS A 993 -8.94 -17.31 18.02
C LYS A 993 -8.11 -16.26 18.76
N ASN A 994 -7.91 -15.06 18.20
CA ASN A 994 -7.28 -13.91 18.88
C ASN A 994 -8.00 -12.58 18.54
N PRO A 995 -8.92 -12.10 19.40
CA PRO A 995 -9.86 -11.02 19.07
C PRO A 995 -9.31 -9.59 19.26
N GLU A 996 -7.99 -9.37 19.27
CA GLU A 996 -7.41 -8.07 19.65
C GLU A 996 -7.57 -6.97 18.58
N TRP A 997 -7.90 -7.31 17.34
CA TRP A 997 -7.91 -6.36 16.21
C TRP A 997 -9.24 -6.25 15.45
N THR A 998 -10.31 -6.89 15.92
CA THR A 998 -11.66 -6.75 15.32
C THR A 998 -12.50 -5.76 16.09
N PRO A 999 -13.02 -4.68 15.46
CA PRO A 999 -13.97 -3.77 16.10
C PRO A 999 -15.15 -4.57 16.67
N SER A 1000 -15.51 -4.32 17.93
CA SER A 1000 -16.56 -5.06 18.65
C SER A 1000 -17.93 -5.01 17.96
N SER A 1001 -18.19 -3.99 17.13
CA SER A 1001 -19.37 -3.88 16.26
C SER A 1001 -19.43 -4.94 15.16
N TRP A 1002 -18.29 -5.42 14.66
CA TRP A 1002 -18.20 -6.41 13.58
C TRP A 1002 -18.32 -7.84 14.12
N GLN A 1003 -17.85 -8.09 15.34
CA GLN A 1003 -18.03 -9.36 16.06
C GLN A 1003 -19.52 -9.65 16.32
N ILE A 1004 -20.30 -8.64 16.71
CA ILE A 1004 -21.75 -8.78 16.95
C ILE A 1004 -22.54 -8.99 15.65
N THR A 1005 -22.08 -8.39 14.54
CA THR A 1005 -22.76 -8.50 13.24
C THR A 1005 -22.50 -9.87 12.59
N ALA A 1006 -21.27 -10.38 12.67
CA ALA A 1006 -20.90 -11.67 12.10
C ALA A 1006 -21.42 -12.89 12.89
N ALA A 1007 -21.50 -12.80 14.22
CA ALA A 1007 -22.13 -13.83 15.05
C ALA A 1007 -23.65 -13.98 14.78
N ASN A 1008 -24.29 -12.94 14.23
CA ASN A 1008 -25.69 -12.96 13.80
C ASN A 1008 -25.88 -13.39 12.33
N LEU A 1009 -24.78 -13.63 11.59
CA LEU A 1009 -24.77 -14.00 10.18
C LEU A 1009 -24.31 -15.46 9.94
N THR A 1010 -24.27 -16.30 10.96
CA THR A 1010 -24.13 -17.76 10.80
C THR A 1010 -25.44 -18.44 11.18
N SER A 1011 -26.24 -18.79 10.17
CA SER A 1011 -27.49 -19.52 10.32
C SER A 1011 -27.48 -20.73 9.41
N SER A 1012 -28.13 -21.82 9.81
CA SER A 1012 -28.34 -23.01 8.97
C SER A 1012 -29.21 -22.77 7.72
N LEU A 1013 -29.64 -21.52 7.49
CA LEU A 1013 -30.46 -21.11 6.36
C LEU A 1013 -29.67 -20.49 5.19
N TYR A 1014 -28.41 -20.09 5.39
CA TYR A 1014 -27.58 -19.45 4.36
C TYR A 1014 -26.08 -19.72 4.53
N THR A 1015 -25.36 -19.66 3.41
CA THR A 1015 -23.91 -19.89 3.27
C THR A 1015 -23.25 -18.64 2.69
N LEU A 1016 -22.11 -18.24 3.26
CA LEU A 1016 -21.28 -17.13 2.76
C LEU A 1016 -20.17 -17.67 1.87
N HIS A 1017 -19.90 -17.01 0.73
CA HIS A 1017 -18.87 -17.39 -0.25
C HIS A 1017 -17.86 -16.23 -0.39
N PRO A 1018 -16.84 -16.18 0.49
CA PRO A 1018 -15.92 -15.03 0.59
C PRO A 1018 -14.80 -15.00 -0.46
N GLU A 1019 -14.67 -16.03 -1.29
CA GLU A 1019 -13.67 -16.09 -2.35
C GLU A 1019 -13.92 -15.05 -3.47
N THR A 1020 -12.85 -14.42 -3.97
CA THR A 1020 -12.89 -13.37 -5.00
C THR A 1020 -13.38 -13.86 -6.39
N THR A 1021 -13.53 -15.18 -6.55
CA THR A 1021 -14.04 -15.84 -7.75
C THR A 1021 -15.52 -16.20 -7.66
N ALA A 1022 -16.18 -15.97 -6.52
CA ALA A 1022 -17.59 -16.28 -6.32
C ALA A 1022 -18.50 -15.35 -7.15
N LYS A 1023 -19.53 -15.93 -7.76
CA LYS A 1023 -20.55 -15.16 -8.50
C LYS A 1023 -21.57 -14.46 -7.59
N TYR A 1024 -21.65 -14.82 -6.32
CA TYR A 1024 -22.58 -14.27 -5.33
C TYR A 1024 -21.99 -14.38 -3.93
N LEU A 1025 -22.20 -13.35 -3.10
CA LEU A 1025 -21.57 -13.22 -1.78
C LEU A 1025 -22.31 -14.02 -0.69
N VAL A 1026 -23.63 -14.21 -0.87
CA VAL A 1026 -24.50 -14.97 0.05
C VAL A 1026 -25.40 -15.88 -0.77
N GLU A 1027 -25.51 -17.15 -0.36
CA GLU A 1027 -26.39 -18.17 -0.93
C GLU A 1027 -27.38 -18.68 0.11
N THR A 1028 -28.65 -18.85 -0.24
CA THR A 1028 -29.70 -19.41 0.65
C THR A 1028 -29.85 -20.91 0.42
N ASP A 1029 -30.01 -21.70 1.49
CA ASP A 1029 -30.18 -23.17 1.41
C ASP A 1029 -31.36 -23.54 0.47
N PRO A 1030 -31.13 -24.34 -0.59
CA PRO A 1030 -32.14 -24.78 -1.55
C PRO A 1030 -33.36 -25.49 -0.93
N ALA A 1031 -33.23 -26.06 0.26
CA ALA A 1031 -34.33 -26.67 1.01
C ALA A 1031 -35.41 -25.65 1.40
N PHE A 1032 -35.05 -24.36 1.50
CA PHE A 1032 -35.94 -23.26 1.92
C PHE A 1032 -36.38 -22.36 0.77
N THR A 1033 -35.83 -22.53 -0.43
CA THR A 1033 -36.23 -21.82 -1.66
C THR A 1033 -37.13 -22.68 -2.58
N ASN A 1034 -37.75 -23.73 -2.04
CA ASN A 1034 -38.63 -24.63 -2.78
C ASN A 1034 -37.92 -25.31 -3.97
N LYS A 1035 -36.62 -25.63 -3.81
CA LYS A 1035 -35.73 -26.25 -4.82
C LYS A 1035 -35.54 -25.47 -6.13
N ARG A 1036 -35.75 -24.14 -6.13
CA ARG A 1036 -35.34 -23.28 -7.25
C ARG A 1036 -33.88 -22.84 -7.06
N ASN A 1037 -33.15 -22.65 -8.16
CA ASN A 1037 -31.75 -22.20 -8.14
C ASN A 1037 -31.65 -20.80 -7.53
N PHE A 1038 -31.16 -20.75 -6.29
CA PHE A 1038 -30.62 -19.65 -5.45
C PHE A 1038 -31.29 -18.25 -5.47
N LEU A 1039 -31.38 -17.62 -4.29
CA LEU A 1039 -31.42 -16.15 -4.18
C LEU A 1039 -29.97 -15.68 -3.98
N SER A 1040 -29.44 -14.86 -4.91
CA SER A 1040 -28.09 -14.28 -4.83
C SER A 1040 -28.09 -12.90 -4.18
N SER A 1041 -26.91 -12.47 -3.72
CA SER A 1041 -26.65 -11.09 -3.26
C SER A 1041 -27.11 -10.02 -4.26
N ASP A 1042 -27.01 -10.28 -5.55
CA ASP A 1042 -27.45 -9.37 -6.62
C ASP A 1042 -28.96 -9.16 -6.63
N TYR A 1043 -29.74 -10.21 -6.35
CA TYR A 1043 -31.19 -10.12 -6.27
C TYR A 1043 -31.63 -9.30 -5.04
N MET A 1044 -30.97 -9.46 -3.89
CA MET A 1044 -31.20 -8.61 -2.72
C MET A 1044 -30.83 -7.15 -3.00
N TYR A 1045 -29.69 -6.91 -3.65
CA TYR A 1045 -29.24 -5.56 -3.98
C TYR A 1045 -30.20 -4.85 -4.94
N GLN A 1046 -30.76 -5.56 -5.92
CA GLN A 1046 -31.79 -5.05 -6.83
C GLN A 1046 -33.16 -4.77 -6.18
N GLN A 1047 -33.48 -5.38 -5.04
CA GLN A 1047 -34.71 -5.10 -4.30
C GLN A 1047 -34.54 -3.98 -3.26
N MET A 1048 -33.30 -3.55 -2.98
CA MET A 1048 -32.97 -2.47 -2.05
C MET A 1048 -32.72 -1.11 -2.74
N GLN A 1049 -32.57 -1.09 -4.07
CA GLN A 1049 -32.69 0.12 -4.90
C GLN A 1049 -34.15 0.36 -5.26
#